data_AF-A0A7Y7B1A8-F1
#
_entry.id   AF-A0A7Y7B1A8-F1
#
_cell.length_a   1.000
_cell.length_b   1.000
_cell.length_c   1.000
_cell.angle_alpha   90.00
_cell.angle_beta   90.00
_cell.angle_gamma   90.00
#
_symmetry.space_group_name_H-M   'P 1'
#
loop_
_entity.id
_entity.type
_entity.pdbx_description
1 polymer ?
#
loop_
_entity_poly.entity_id
_entity_poly.type
_entity_poly.pdbx_seq_one_letter_code
_entity_poly.pdbx_strand_id
1 'polypeptide(L)'
;MSPITRRTFIGTSAAAAAAAAAAIGTGTAAPAAAAAAGDVRHVVILMQENRSFDHYLGTLPGVRGFDDRQGLVLPDGSSVLRQPDPARKDGGYLLPYRMDTTRFNAQNADGLPHDWSTGHTAINHGAMNKWVSAKGERCMGYFTREDIPYQYALADAFTVADHYFCSVAGPTDPNRLYLWTGTSGPGTDGTTGPFTDNSVVTDNPVADWTTYAERLQQAGISWRVYHNPGKDDRYGDYDDNALSYFRQFHDFAQDDPRYVNAMTKFDLTAFDQHCKDGTLPTVSWLVAPYLFSEHPSASPDYGADYVNTALQSLFSNPEVWKHTVFLVMYDENDGYFDHVVPPFPPAGTPDEFVNGQPIGLGNRVPLWVISPWSRGGWTNSQVFDHTSVLRFLEHVTGVQEPNISAWRRAVCGDLTSCFDFSRPDYSVPSLPDTKALVRKADQSAKLPPVKLPARGQQTSPVQEPGTRPFRPLPYAPDATVSVDAQSGKAVCTLRNTGSAAFHFTVFPNAHLPFAGTPFTVDAGGSAEYVWDTAATGGAYDFTVYGADGFVRRFKGTAAAHTTEVTGTPGRSGLALQVTHAESADFTFTPNGSGGTRRTVTVQGSQPVNWPVTSGRYDVTVSGPDGFLRRLAGTYYGHR
;
A
#
# COMPACT_ATOMS: atom_id res chain seq x y z
N MET A 1 25.98 -26.00 52.92
CA MET A 1 27.26 -25.26 52.94
C MET A 1 27.37 -24.47 51.65
N SER A 2 27.67 -23.17 51.78
CA SER A 2 28.10 -22.25 50.73
C SER A 2 29.58 -22.52 50.34
N PRO A 3 30.28 -21.65 49.59
CA PRO A 3 30.41 -21.59 48.12
C PRO A 3 31.90 -21.54 47.68
N ILE A 4 32.24 -21.41 46.39
CA ILE A 4 33.47 -20.69 45.96
C ILE A 4 33.19 -19.92 44.66
N THR A 5 33.69 -18.68 44.60
CA THR A 5 33.53 -17.70 43.52
C THR A 5 34.88 -17.26 42.93
N ARG A 6 34.79 -16.74 41.69
CA ARG A 6 35.54 -15.62 41.07
C ARG A 6 37.06 -15.75 40.74
N ARG A 7 37.30 -15.63 39.42
CA ARG A 7 38.19 -14.65 38.72
C ARG A 7 39.59 -15.08 38.24
N THR A 8 39.77 -14.79 36.93
CA THR A 8 40.99 -14.36 36.21
C THR A 8 41.97 -15.43 35.70
N PHE A 9 42.06 -15.57 34.37
CA PHE A 9 43.34 -15.46 33.68
C PHE A 9 43.17 -15.06 32.21
N ILE A 10 43.93 -14.05 31.78
CA ILE A 10 44.07 -13.54 30.40
C ILE A 10 45.32 -14.18 29.79
N GLY A 11 45.31 -14.50 28.49
CA GLY A 11 46.54 -14.52 27.68
C GLY A 11 46.61 -15.53 26.51
N THR A 12 46.24 -15.06 25.30
CA THR A 12 46.92 -15.23 23.98
C THR A 12 47.64 -16.56 23.66
N SER A 13 47.39 -17.29 22.55
CA SER A 13 47.64 -16.88 21.14
C SER A 13 47.24 -17.96 20.10
N ALA A 14 46.86 -17.51 18.89
CA ALA A 14 47.08 -18.10 17.55
C ALA A 14 46.13 -19.20 16.95
N ALA A 15 45.21 -18.72 16.09
CA ALA A 15 44.87 -19.12 14.72
C ALA A 15 44.61 -20.60 14.33
N ALA A 16 43.36 -20.94 13.96
CA ALA A 16 42.91 -21.15 12.56
C ALA A 16 41.52 -21.84 12.46
N ALA A 17 40.71 -21.34 11.52
CA ALA A 17 39.61 -21.99 10.78
C ALA A 17 38.25 -22.33 11.45
N ALA A 18 37.28 -21.46 11.16
CA ALA A 18 35.95 -21.74 10.60
C ALA A 18 35.00 -22.76 11.30
N ALA A 19 34.11 -22.23 12.15
CA ALA A 19 32.72 -22.65 12.26
C ALA A 19 31.90 -21.55 12.97
N ALA A 20 31.42 -20.55 12.23
CA ALA A 20 30.44 -19.60 12.75
C ALA A 20 29.07 -20.28 12.78
N ALA A 21 28.77 -20.96 13.89
CA ALA A 21 27.39 -21.33 14.21
C ALA A 21 26.61 -20.04 14.50
N ALA A 22 25.63 -19.77 13.65
CA ALA A 22 24.66 -18.70 13.81
C ALA A 22 23.88 -18.91 15.11
N ALA A 23 24.24 -18.16 16.16
CA ALA A 23 23.36 -17.95 17.30
C ALA A 23 22.32 -16.91 16.88
N ILE A 24 21.21 -17.39 16.31
CA ILE A 24 19.98 -16.60 16.11
C ILE A 24 19.51 -16.24 17.52
N GLY A 25 19.81 -15.01 17.94
CA GLY A 25 19.27 -14.45 19.17
C GLY A 25 17.76 -14.39 19.04
N THR A 26 17.07 -15.22 19.82
CA THR A 26 15.65 -15.12 20.10
C THR A 26 15.41 -13.87 20.96
N GLY A 27 15.49 -12.70 20.31
CA GLY A 27 15.09 -11.44 20.89
C GLY A 27 13.57 -11.33 20.90
N THR A 28 12.95 -11.77 22.00
CA THR A 28 11.53 -11.49 22.28
C THR A 28 11.36 -10.00 22.56
N ALA A 29 11.08 -9.22 21.52
CA ALA A 29 10.53 -7.87 21.65
C ALA A 29 9.01 -7.92 21.40
N ALA A 30 8.27 -8.47 22.36
CA ALA A 30 6.81 -8.32 22.41
C ALA A 30 6.35 -8.25 23.87
N PRO A 31 6.13 -7.03 24.39
CA PRO A 31 4.91 -6.82 25.17
C PRO A 31 4.20 -5.48 24.92
N ALA A 32 4.69 -4.59 24.04
CA ALA A 32 4.07 -3.27 23.87
C ALA A 32 2.84 -3.27 22.94
N ALA A 33 2.81 -4.10 21.90
CA ALA A 33 1.75 -4.09 20.90
C ALA A 33 0.47 -4.84 21.34
N ALA A 34 0.61 -5.93 22.11
CA ALA A 34 -0.51 -6.68 22.68
C ALA A 34 -1.37 -5.84 23.66
N ALA A 35 -0.81 -4.76 24.23
CA ALA A 35 -1.55 -3.84 25.08
C ALA A 35 -2.38 -2.80 24.30
N ALA A 36 -2.06 -2.54 23.02
CA ALA A 36 -2.71 -1.49 22.23
C ALA A 36 -4.08 -1.91 21.66
N ALA A 37 -4.25 -3.18 21.28
CA ALA A 37 -5.49 -3.69 20.71
C ALA A 37 -6.46 -4.29 21.76
N GLY A 38 -6.16 -4.20 23.06
CA GLY A 38 -6.80 -4.99 24.12
C GLY A 38 -8.32 -4.79 24.31
N ASP A 39 -8.89 -3.72 23.76
CA ASP A 39 -10.35 -3.50 23.76
C ASP A 39 -11.04 -3.95 22.46
N VAL A 40 -10.30 -4.38 21.43
CA VAL A 40 -10.89 -4.95 20.22
C VAL A 40 -11.39 -6.36 20.54
N ARG A 41 -12.68 -6.61 20.33
CA ARG A 41 -13.29 -7.94 20.51
C ARG A 41 -13.77 -8.54 19.21
N HIS A 42 -14.03 -7.72 18.20
CA HIS A 42 -14.53 -8.15 16.90
C HIS A 42 -13.74 -7.48 15.78
N VAL A 43 -13.21 -8.28 14.86
CA VAL A 43 -12.64 -7.82 13.59
C VAL A 43 -13.51 -8.36 12.47
N VAL A 44 -14.20 -7.46 11.79
CA VAL A 44 -15.02 -7.75 10.61
C VAL A 44 -14.19 -7.39 9.38
N ILE A 45 -14.15 -8.27 8.38
CA ILE A 45 -13.31 -8.12 7.20
C ILE A 45 -14.20 -8.30 5.98
N LEU A 46 -14.21 -7.32 5.08
CA LEU A 46 -14.88 -7.38 3.79
C LEU A 46 -13.87 -7.03 2.69
N MET A 47 -13.68 -7.97 1.77
CA MET A 47 -12.91 -7.76 0.55
C MET A 47 -13.86 -7.74 -0.65
N GLN A 48 -13.98 -6.57 -1.25
CA GLN A 48 -14.71 -6.29 -2.49
C GLN A 48 -13.80 -6.53 -3.70
N GLU A 49 -14.38 -6.37 -4.89
CA GLU A 49 -13.77 -6.51 -6.21
C GLU A 49 -14.03 -5.24 -7.04
N ASN A 50 -13.30 -4.99 -8.12
CA ASN A 50 -11.87 -4.79 -8.03
C ASN A 50 -11.61 -3.32 -8.40
N ARG A 51 -10.87 -2.57 -7.59
CA ARG A 51 -10.75 -1.11 -7.74
C ARG A 51 -9.37 -0.63 -7.33
N SER A 52 -8.73 0.15 -8.20
CA SER A 52 -7.48 0.84 -7.83
C SER A 52 -7.75 2.00 -6.87
N PHE A 53 -6.75 2.38 -6.08
CA PHE A 53 -6.86 3.52 -5.19
C PHE A 53 -7.13 4.82 -5.96
N ASP A 54 -6.35 5.14 -7.00
CA ASP A 54 -6.57 6.35 -7.80
C ASP A 54 -7.92 6.37 -8.52
N HIS A 55 -8.43 5.21 -8.93
CA HIS A 55 -9.75 5.11 -9.58
C HIS A 55 -10.88 5.55 -8.64
N TYR A 56 -10.82 5.23 -7.34
CA TYR A 56 -11.84 5.67 -6.37
C TYR A 56 -11.49 6.98 -5.69
N LEU A 57 -10.30 7.07 -5.13
CA LEU A 57 -9.90 8.09 -4.16
C LEU A 57 -8.78 8.99 -4.66
N GLY A 58 -8.38 8.89 -5.94
CA GLY A 58 -7.38 9.77 -6.54
C GLY A 58 -7.76 11.26 -6.45
N THR A 59 -9.05 11.58 -6.37
CA THR A 59 -9.53 12.97 -6.18
C THR A 59 -9.77 13.37 -4.71
N LEU A 60 -9.66 12.45 -3.74
CA LEU A 60 -9.87 12.75 -2.32
C LEU A 60 -8.79 13.73 -1.82
N PRO A 61 -9.10 14.80 -1.06
CA PRO A 61 -8.10 15.78 -0.65
C PRO A 61 -7.14 15.16 0.37
N GLY A 62 -5.84 15.47 0.33
CA GLY A 62 -4.90 15.07 1.38
C GLY A 62 -4.46 13.60 1.42
N VAL A 63 -4.80 12.81 0.40
CA VAL A 63 -4.14 11.51 0.11
C VAL A 63 -3.09 11.68 -0.98
N ARG A 64 -2.22 10.68 -1.16
CA ARG A 64 -1.42 10.54 -2.38
C ARG A 64 -2.32 10.17 -3.56
N GLY A 65 -2.93 11.20 -4.16
CA GLY A 65 -3.82 11.11 -5.31
C GLY A 65 -3.28 11.92 -6.50
N PHE A 66 -4.17 12.51 -7.30
CA PHE A 66 -3.79 13.16 -8.56
C PHE A 66 -2.98 14.45 -8.40
N ASP A 67 -2.97 15.08 -7.21
CA ASP A 67 -2.10 16.20 -6.88
C ASP A 67 -0.78 15.75 -6.21
N ASP A 68 -0.44 14.45 -6.21
CA ASP A 68 0.81 13.95 -5.63
C ASP A 68 2.05 14.48 -6.38
N ARG A 69 2.68 15.47 -5.76
CA ARG A 69 3.91 16.11 -6.28
C ARG A 69 5.16 15.27 -6.05
N GLN A 70 5.06 14.24 -5.22
CA GLN A 70 6.11 13.26 -4.95
C GLN A 70 5.91 11.96 -5.76
N GLY A 71 4.93 11.92 -6.66
CA GLY A 71 4.77 10.87 -7.66
C GLY A 71 5.97 10.74 -8.60
N LEU A 72 6.07 9.58 -9.26
CA LEU A 72 7.15 9.27 -10.19
C LEU A 72 7.17 10.27 -11.36
N VAL A 73 8.36 10.76 -11.70
CA VAL A 73 8.62 11.59 -12.88
C VAL A 73 9.25 10.74 -13.97
N LEU A 74 8.66 10.73 -15.16
CA LEU A 74 9.15 9.97 -16.31
C LEU A 74 10.41 10.62 -16.92
N PRO A 75 11.20 9.89 -17.73
CA PRO A 75 12.45 10.42 -18.30
C PRO A 75 12.32 11.70 -19.13
N ASP A 76 11.15 11.95 -19.72
CA ASP A 76 10.85 13.18 -20.46
C ASP A 76 10.50 14.38 -19.55
N GLY A 77 10.54 14.19 -18.23
CA GLY A 77 10.19 15.17 -17.21
C GLY A 77 8.69 15.27 -16.93
N SER A 78 7.87 14.45 -17.58
CA SER A 78 6.43 14.44 -17.38
C SER A 78 6.02 13.66 -16.12
N SER A 79 4.84 13.97 -15.57
CA SER A 79 4.24 13.19 -14.49
C SER A 79 3.88 11.80 -14.99
N VAL A 80 4.02 10.78 -14.14
CA VAL A 80 3.53 9.41 -14.39
C VAL A 80 2.03 9.36 -14.72
N LEU A 81 1.23 10.38 -14.40
CA LEU A 81 -0.17 10.47 -14.85
C LEU A 81 -0.29 10.55 -16.39
N ARG A 82 0.75 11.01 -17.10
CA ARG A 82 0.78 11.07 -18.57
C ARG A 82 1.23 9.72 -19.11
N GLN A 83 0.32 8.76 -19.17
CA GLN A 83 0.63 7.42 -19.63
C GLN A 83 0.89 7.40 -21.14
N PRO A 84 2.02 6.83 -21.61
CA PRO A 84 2.33 6.75 -23.03
C PRO A 84 1.25 6.03 -23.82
N ASP A 85 0.82 6.65 -24.92
CA ASP A 85 -0.10 6.09 -25.89
C ASP A 85 0.26 6.60 -27.30
N PRO A 86 1.17 5.91 -28.01
CA PRO A 86 1.63 6.34 -29.34
C PRO A 86 0.52 6.41 -30.40
N ALA A 87 -0.63 5.76 -30.19
CA ALA A 87 -1.77 5.86 -31.10
C ALA A 87 -2.50 7.22 -30.99
N ARG A 88 -2.14 8.02 -29.98
CA ARG A 88 -2.72 9.34 -29.74
C ARG A 88 -2.01 10.46 -30.48
N LYS A 89 -2.77 11.13 -31.35
CA LYS A 89 -2.31 12.31 -32.10
C LYS A 89 -2.26 13.59 -31.28
N ASP A 90 -2.87 13.59 -30.08
CA ASP A 90 -2.87 14.67 -29.11
C ASP A 90 -1.70 14.56 -28.11
N GLY A 91 -0.50 14.35 -28.64
CA GLY A 91 0.75 14.36 -27.87
C GLY A 91 1.32 12.99 -27.48
N GLY A 92 0.66 11.89 -27.88
CA GLY A 92 1.18 10.53 -27.66
C GLY A 92 1.03 10.01 -26.23
N TYR A 93 0.06 10.54 -25.46
CA TYR A 93 -0.23 10.10 -24.08
C TYR A 93 -1.72 10.19 -23.76
N LEU A 94 -2.13 9.50 -22.69
CA LEU A 94 -3.46 9.55 -22.09
C LEU A 94 -3.33 9.99 -20.62
N LEU A 95 -4.17 10.95 -20.22
CA LEU A 95 -4.34 11.37 -18.84
C LEU A 95 -5.51 10.60 -18.18
N PRO A 96 -5.52 10.47 -16.85
CA PRO A 96 -6.71 10.02 -16.14
C PRO A 96 -7.92 10.87 -16.50
N TYR A 97 -9.08 10.26 -16.66
CA TYR A 97 -10.31 10.95 -17.02
C TYR A 97 -11.51 10.48 -16.19
N ARG A 98 -12.40 11.42 -15.86
CA ARG A 98 -13.60 11.13 -15.07
C ARG A 98 -14.56 10.23 -15.85
N MET A 99 -14.99 9.15 -15.21
CA MET A 99 -16.06 8.26 -15.66
C MET A 99 -17.40 8.76 -15.11
N ASP A 100 -17.91 9.84 -15.71
CA ASP A 100 -19.10 10.57 -15.21
C ASP A 100 -20.37 9.71 -15.20
N THR A 101 -20.79 9.32 -14.00
CA THR A 101 -21.95 8.43 -13.75
C THR A 101 -23.30 9.06 -14.09
N THR A 102 -23.35 10.39 -14.29
CA THR A 102 -24.57 11.09 -14.69
C THR A 102 -24.78 11.05 -16.20
N ARG A 103 -23.75 10.70 -16.96
CA ARG A 103 -23.73 10.72 -18.43
C ARG A 103 -23.52 9.35 -19.06
N PHE A 104 -22.87 8.44 -18.35
CA PHE A 104 -22.49 7.14 -18.86
C PHE A 104 -22.87 6.02 -17.90
N ASN A 105 -23.03 4.80 -18.42
CA ASN A 105 -23.06 3.58 -17.62
C ASN A 105 -21.64 3.25 -17.13
N ALA A 106 -21.13 4.12 -16.26
CA ALA A 106 -19.76 4.10 -15.78
C ALA A 106 -19.53 3.13 -14.64
N GLN A 107 -20.57 2.86 -13.85
CA GLN A 107 -20.52 1.93 -12.73
C GLN A 107 -20.53 0.46 -13.14
N ASN A 108 -20.93 0.15 -14.37
CA ASN A 108 -20.89 -1.20 -14.95
C ASN A 108 -20.06 -1.15 -16.24
N ALA A 109 -18.80 -0.72 -16.11
CA ALA A 109 -17.92 -0.44 -17.25
C ALA A 109 -17.17 -1.68 -17.75
N ASP A 110 -17.57 -2.91 -17.37
CA ASP A 110 -16.92 -4.19 -17.68
C ASP A 110 -15.46 -4.30 -17.21
N GLY A 111 -14.95 -5.53 -17.11
CA GLY A 111 -13.59 -5.80 -16.64
C GLY A 111 -12.51 -5.31 -17.60
N LEU A 112 -11.37 -4.95 -17.03
CA LEU A 112 -10.13 -4.69 -17.75
C LEU A 112 -9.20 -5.92 -17.63
N PRO A 113 -8.09 -6.00 -18.38
CA PRO A 113 -7.12 -7.06 -18.13
C PRO A 113 -6.53 -6.92 -16.72
N HIS A 114 -6.58 -7.94 -15.88
CA HIS A 114 -5.95 -7.96 -14.54
C HIS A 114 -5.20 -9.26 -14.23
N ASP A 115 -4.88 -10.03 -15.27
CA ASP A 115 -4.02 -11.20 -15.13
C ASP A 115 -2.57 -10.82 -14.74
N TRP A 116 -1.84 -11.82 -14.27
CA TRP A 116 -0.42 -11.72 -13.88
C TRP A 116 0.45 -11.04 -14.95
N SER A 117 0.31 -11.42 -16.22
CA SER A 117 1.17 -10.92 -17.31
C SER A 117 0.91 -9.43 -17.58
N THR A 118 -0.37 -9.05 -17.68
CA THR A 118 -0.73 -7.65 -17.93
C THR A 118 -0.47 -6.76 -16.71
N GLY A 119 -0.60 -7.29 -15.48
CA GLY A 119 -0.22 -6.60 -14.24
C GLY A 119 1.26 -6.22 -14.23
N HIS A 120 2.13 -7.21 -14.46
CA HIS A 120 3.57 -6.99 -14.58
C HIS A 120 3.96 -6.07 -15.73
N THR A 121 3.26 -6.19 -16.88
CA THR A 121 3.51 -5.33 -18.04
C THR A 121 3.19 -3.87 -17.71
N ALA A 122 2.10 -3.58 -16.99
CA ALA A 122 1.73 -2.22 -16.60
C ALA A 122 2.73 -1.59 -15.62
N ILE A 123 3.14 -2.35 -14.59
CA ILE A 123 4.12 -1.92 -13.58
C ILE A 123 5.52 -1.71 -14.21
N ASN A 124 5.89 -2.56 -15.18
CA ASN A 124 7.12 -2.46 -15.97
C ASN A 124 8.38 -2.24 -15.12
N HIS A 125 8.64 -3.13 -14.15
CA HIS A 125 9.78 -3.02 -13.21
C HIS A 125 9.81 -1.67 -12.44
N GLY A 126 8.64 -1.17 -12.07
CA GLY A 126 8.46 0.09 -11.35
C GLY A 126 8.51 1.34 -12.24
N ALA A 127 8.74 1.22 -13.55
CA ALA A 127 8.70 2.38 -14.46
C ALA A 127 7.29 2.96 -14.64
N MET A 128 6.24 2.19 -14.32
CA MET A 128 4.83 2.61 -14.29
C MET A 128 4.36 3.34 -15.56
N ASN A 129 4.85 2.94 -16.74
CA ASN A 129 4.67 3.69 -17.99
C ASN A 129 4.10 2.86 -19.17
N LYS A 130 3.45 1.73 -18.86
CA LYS A 130 2.89 0.81 -19.86
C LYS A 130 1.43 0.47 -19.63
N TRP A 131 0.73 1.26 -18.82
CA TRP A 131 -0.65 0.99 -18.43
C TRP A 131 -1.60 0.90 -19.63
N VAL A 132 -1.59 1.90 -20.52
CA VAL A 132 -2.47 1.89 -21.70
C VAL A 132 -2.17 0.72 -22.63
N SER A 133 -0.88 0.41 -22.85
CA SER A 133 -0.50 -0.73 -23.70
C SER A 133 -0.84 -2.09 -23.08
N ALA A 134 -0.86 -2.19 -21.75
CA ALA A 134 -1.12 -3.46 -21.05
C ALA A 134 -2.61 -3.69 -20.78
N LYS A 135 -3.38 -2.61 -20.57
CA LYS A 135 -4.74 -2.65 -20.00
C LYS A 135 -5.79 -1.98 -20.89
N GLY A 136 -5.38 -1.30 -21.97
CA GLY A 136 -6.24 -0.49 -22.82
C GLY A 136 -6.55 0.90 -22.25
N GLU A 137 -7.10 1.80 -23.06
CA GLU A 137 -7.32 3.21 -22.67
C GLU A 137 -8.27 3.38 -21.47
N ARG A 138 -9.21 2.44 -21.27
CA ARG A 138 -10.21 2.52 -20.19
C ARG A 138 -9.61 2.41 -18.78
N CYS A 139 -8.39 1.86 -18.64
CA CYS A 139 -7.70 1.80 -17.35
C CYS A 139 -7.47 3.18 -16.72
N MET A 140 -7.45 4.25 -17.52
CA MET A 140 -7.24 5.61 -17.04
C MET A 140 -8.51 6.27 -16.49
N GLY A 141 -9.63 5.54 -16.41
CA GLY A 141 -10.86 6.05 -15.82
C GLY A 141 -10.80 6.20 -14.31
N TYR A 142 -11.43 7.25 -13.76
CA TYR A 142 -11.60 7.43 -12.31
C TYR A 142 -12.99 7.99 -11.96
N PHE A 143 -13.39 7.81 -10.71
CA PHE A 143 -14.58 8.40 -10.11
C PHE A 143 -14.26 9.59 -9.21
N THR A 144 -15.23 10.48 -9.08
CA THR A 144 -15.22 11.58 -8.12
C THR A 144 -16.21 11.33 -6.98
N ARG A 145 -16.21 12.21 -5.98
CA ARG A 145 -17.24 12.21 -4.91
C ARG A 145 -18.67 12.24 -5.42
N GLU A 146 -18.94 12.90 -6.56
CA GLU A 146 -20.29 12.93 -7.15
C GLU A 146 -20.72 11.57 -7.73
N ASP A 147 -19.73 10.76 -8.10
CA ASP A 147 -19.92 9.45 -8.71
C ASP A 147 -20.10 8.35 -7.66
N ILE A 148 -19.31 8.39 -6.58
CA ILE A 148 -19.31 7.42 -5.47
C ILE A 148 -19.39 8.11 -4.09
N PRO A 149 -20.48 8.85 -3.78
CA PRO A 149 -20.54 9.72 -2.61
C PRO A 149 -20.46 8.98 -1.27
N TYR A 150 -20.89 7.72 -1.22
CA TYR A 150 -20.86 6.92 0.01
C TYR A 150 -19.42 6.55 0.41
N GLN A 151 -18.60 6.11 -0.54
CA GLN A 151 -17.20 5.75 -0.35
C GLN A 151 -16.38 6.97 0.12
N TYR A 152 -16.65 8.16 -0.44
CA TYR A 152 -16.03 9.41 0.01
C TYR A 152 -16.52 9.82 1.41
N ALA A 153 -17.81 9.65 1.73
CA ALA A 153 -18.32 9.92 3.07
C ALA A 153 -17.72 8.98 4.13
N LEU A 154 -17.50 7.70 3.79
CA LEU A 154 -16.76 6.77 4.65
C LEU A 154 -15.32 7.23 4.85
N ALA A 155 -14.65 7.68 3.79
CA ALA A 155 -13.30 8.22 3.90
C ALA A 155 -13.28 9.46 4.79
N ASP A 156 -14.23 10.39 4.69
CA ASP A 156 -14.31 11.57 5.57
C ASP A 156 -14.60 11.20 7.03
N ALA A 157 -15.29 10.09 7.26
CA ALA A 157 -15.64 9.63 8.59
C ALA A 157 -14.48 8.88 9.28
N PHE A 158 -13.72 8.08 8.55
CA PHE A 158 -12.78 7.12 9.14
C PHE A 158 -11.37 7.24 8.55
N THR A 159 -10.46 6.38 9.01
CA THR A 159 -9.10 6.34 8.48
C THR A 159 -9.11 5.62 7.14
N VAL A 160 -8.49 6.21 6.11
CA VAL A 160 -8.19 5.55 4.84
C VAL A 160 -6.68 5.28 4.77
N ALA A 161 -6.30 4.08 4.35
CA ALA A 161 -4.91 3.79 4.03
C ALA A 161 -4.66 4.11 2.55
N ASP A 162 -3.81 5.10 2.27
CA ASP A 162 -3.46 5.52 0.89
C ASP A 162 -2.19 4.86 0.37
N HIS A 163 -1.69 3.86 1.09
CA HIS A 163 -0.52 3.07 0.73
C HIS A 163 -0.72 1.57 1.03
N TYR A 164 -1.95 1.11 0.80
CA TYR A 164 -2.37 -0.29 0.86
C TYR A 164 -2.39 -0.88 -0.56
N PHE A 165 -1.74 -2.02 -0.75
CA PHE A 165 -1.54 -2.67 -2.03
C PHE A 165 -2.23 -4.03 -2.07
N CYS A 166 -2.66 -4.46 -3.26
CA CYS A 166 -2.94 -5.87 -3.45
C CYS A 166 -1.64 -6.68 -3.28
N SER A 167 -1.74 -7.87 -2.70
CA SER A 167 -0.56 -8.66 -2.36
C SER A 167 0.12 -9.24 -3.60
N VAL A 168 -0.62 -9.42 -4.69
CA VAL A 168 -0.14 -9.98 -5.96
C VAL A 168 -0.40 -9.00 -7.09
N ALA A 169 0.57 -8.81 -7.97
CA ALA A 169 0.40 -8.09 -9.24
C ALA A 169 -0.36 -8.95 -10.27
N GLY A 170 -1.55 -9.40 -9.91
CA GLY A 170 -2.36 -10.37 -10.63
C GLY A 170 -3.82 -10.40 -10.12
N PRO A 171 -4.56 -11.47 -10.44
CA PRO A 171 -6.02 -11.47 -10.33
C PRO A 171 -6.54 -11.78 -8.91
N THR A 172 -7.85 -11.93 -8.79
CA THR A 172 -8.64 -12.15 -7.56
C THR A 172 -8.14 -13.27 -6.65
N ASP A 173 -8.14 -14.52 -7.12
CA ASP A 173 -7.97 -15.71 -6.29
C ASP A 173 -6.65 -15.70 -5.50
N PRO A 174 -5.47 -15.41 -6.11
CA PRO A 174 -4.23 -15.37 -5.36
C PRO A 174 -4.20 -14.21 -4.34
N ASN A 175 -4.84 -13.08 -4.61
CA ASN A 175 -4.97 -11.99 -3.63
C ASN A 175 -5.86 -12.40 -2.45
N ARG A 176 -6.97 -13.09 -2.70
CA ARG A 176 -7.81 -13.66 -1.64
C ARG A 176 -7.03 -14.70 -0.83
N LEU A 177 -6.24 -15.58 -1.44
CA LEU A 177 -5.39 -16.52 -0.70
C LEU A 177 -4.42 -15.81 0.26
N TYR A 178 -3.84 -14.67 -0.12
CA TYR A 178 -3.02 -13.86 0.77
C TYR A 178 -3.79 -13.31 1.97
N LEU A 179 -5.02 -12.81 1.77
CA LEU A 179 -5.86 -12.30 2.87
C LEU A 179 -6.19 -13.40 3.90
N TRP A 180 -6.43 -14.62 3.44
CA TRP A 180 -6.93 -15.70 4.31
C TRP A 180 -5.83 -16.61 4.87
N THR A 181 -4.65 -16.62 4.23
CA THR A 181 -3.61 -17.60 4.57
C THR A 181 -2.18 -17.06 4.54
N GLY A 182 -1.96 -15.79 4.19
CA GLY A 182 -0.64 -15.14 4.20
C GLY A 182 0.26 -15.47 3.01
N THR A 183 -0.18 -16.34 2.11
CA THR A 183 0.53 -16.75 0.89
C THR A 183 -0.48 -17.12 -0.21
N SER A 184 -0.09 -17.04 -1.49
CA SER A 184 -0.82 -17.67 -2.60
C SER A 184 -0.38 -19.12 -2.84
N GLY A 185 0.41 -19.69 -1.93
CA GLY A 185 0.81 -21.09 -1.90
C GLY A 185 2.27 -21.26 -1.49
N PRO A 186 2.58 -22.18 -0.56
CA PRO A 186 3.95 -22.38 -0.06
C PRO A 186 4.83 -23.22 -0.99
N GLY A 187 4.25 -23.86 -2.01
CA GLY A 187 4.97 -24.75 -2.90
C GLY A 187 5.97 -24.02 -3.77
N THR A 188 7.12 -24.64 -4.04
CA THR A 188 7.95 -24.34 -5.22
C THR A 188 7.84 -25.45 -6.27
N ASP A 189 7.02 -26.47 -6.00
CA ASP A 189 6.88 -27.69 -6.79
C ASP A 189 5.75 -27.65 -7.83
N GLY A 190 5.00 -26.53 -7.88
CA GLY A 190 3.92 -26.30 -8.84
C GLY A 190 2.62 -27.04 -8.54
N THR A 191 2.51 -27.78 -7.43
CA THR A 191 1.28 -28.51 -7.05
C THR A 191 0.46 -27.82 -5.97
N THR A 192 1.07 -26.88 -5.22
CA THR A 192 0.48 -26.15 -4.09
C THR A 192 0.78 -24.64 -4.16
N GLY A 193 1.00 -24.12 -5.37
CA GLY A 193 1.31 -22.72 -5.65
C GLY A 193 2.81 -22.40 -5.84
N PRO A 194 3.20 -21.11 -5.79
CA PRO A 194 2.32 -19.96 -5.58
C PRO A 194 1.41 -19.77 -6.79
N PHE A 195 0.11 -19.64 -6.57
CA PHE A 195 -0.84 -19.41 -7.66
C PHE A 195 -0.72 -17.98 -8.18
N THR A 196 -0.83 -17.83 -9.50
CA THR A 196 -0.73 -16.55 -10.23
C THR A 196 -1.94 -16.28 -11.12
N ASP A 197 -2.96 -17.13 -11.07
CA ASP A 197 -4.18 -17.07 -11.89
C ASP A 197 -5.41 -17.48 -11.07
N ASN A 198 -6.59 -17.34 -11.68
CA ASN A 198 -7.88 -17.71 -11.07
C ASN A 198 -8.25 -19.19 -11.37
N SER A 199 -7.28 -20.10 -11.21
CA SER A 199 -7.52 -21.54 -11.42
C SER A 199 -7.94 -22.27 -10.14
N VAL A 200 -7.75 -21.65 -8.98
CA VAL A 200 -8.01 -22.25 -7.68
C VAL A 200 -9.31 -21.72 -7.12
N VAL A 201 -10.37 -22.49 -7.32
CA VAL A 201 -11.75 -22.11 -7.04
C VAL A 201 -12.50 -23.23 -6.32
N THR A 202 -13.73 -22.96 -5.87
CA THR A 202 -14.59 -23.93 -5.18
C THR A 202 -14.71 -25.28 -5.90
N ASP A 203 -14.83 -25.27 -7.23
CA ASP A 203 -14.98 -26.48 -8.05
C ASP A 203 -13.64 -27.14 -8.43
N ASN A 204 -12.51 -26.51 -8.09
CA ASN A 204 -11.16 -27.04 -8.26
C ASN A 204 -10.33 -26.79 -6.98
N PRO A 205 -10.72 -27.39 -5.83
CA PRO A 205 -10.08 -27.11 -4.57
C PRO A 205 -8.74 -27.84 -4.49
N VAL A 206 -7.67 -27.19 -4.93
CA VAL A 206 -6.32 -27.79 -5.00
C VAL A 206 -5.38 -27.32 -3.89
N ALA A 207 -5.74 -26.28 -3.15
CA ALA A 207 -4.94 -25.81 -2.01
C ALA A 207 -5.04 -26.79 -0.82
N ASP A 208 -3.97 -26.94 -0.05
CA ASP A 208 -3.89 -27.94 1.02
C ASP A 208 -3.00 -27.54 2.23
N TRP A 209 -2.49 -26.32 2.28
CA TRP A 209 -1.77 -25.82 3.46
C TRP A 209 -2.75 -25.34 4.53
N THR A 210 -2.24 -25.15 5.75
CA THR A 210 -3.07 -24.65 6.87
C THR A 210 -3.49 -23.21 6.64
N THR A 211 -4.79 -22.95 6.77
CA THR A 211 -5.40 -21.61 6.66
C THR A 211 -5.39 -20.86 8.00
N TYR A 212 -5.55 -19.53 7.99
CA TYR A 212 -5.67 -18.79 9.25
C TYR A 212 -6.93 -19.18 10.04
N ALA A 213 -8.02 -19.52 9.36
CA ALA A 213 -9.25 -20.02 9.98
C ALA A 213 -9.03 -21.31 10.79
N GLU A 214 -8.24 -22.26 10.26
CA GLU A 214 -7.86 -23.47 10.99
C GLU A 214 -6.99 -23.15 12.22
N ARG A 215 -6.10 -22.15 12.11
CA ARG A 215 -5.28 -21.70 13.24
C ARG A 215 -6.14 -21.07 14.35
N LEU A 216 -7.11 -20.24 13.97
CA LEU A 216 -8.09 -19.68 14.91
C LEU A 216 -8.91 -20.79 15.58
N GLN A 217 -9.38 -21.77 14.80
CA GLN A 217 -10.10 -22.93 15.33
C GLN A 217 -9.27 -23.69 16.36
N GLN A 218 -8.00 -23.96 16.06
CA GLN A 218 -7.08 -24.67 16.95
C GLN A 218 -6.83 -23.90 18.25
N ALA A 219 -6.75 -22.57 18.17
CA ALA A 219 -6.56 -21.69 19.32
C ALA A 219 -7.84 -21.46 20.14
N GLY A 220 -8.98 -21.99 19.72
CA GLY A 220 -10.27 -21.75 20.38
C GLY A 220 -10.80 -20.33 20.21
N ILE A 221 -10.30 -19.58 19.22
CA ILE A 221 -10.78 -18.24 18.89
C ILE A 221 -12.02 -18.36 18.01
N SER A 222 -13.10 -17.66 18.36
CA SER A 222 -14.34 -17.72 17.59
C SER A 222 -14.19 -17.02 16.23
N TRP A 223 -14.58 -17.70 15.16
CA TRP A 223 -14.54 -17.15 13.80
C TRP A 223 -15.72 -17.64 12.95
N ARG A 224 -16.04 -16.90 11.89
CA ARG A 224 -17.08 -17.27 10.92
C ARG A 224 -16.91 -16.56 9.58
N VAL A 225 -17.30 -17.26 8.51
CA VAL A 225 -17.57 -16.68 7.20
C VAL A 225 -19.07 -16.42 7.07
N TYR A 226 -19.42 -15.19 6.73
CA TYR A 226 -20.77 -14.79 6.37
C TYR A 226 -20.83 -14.64 4.85
N HIS A 227 -21.49 -15.58 4.22
CA HIS A 227 -21.61 -15.70 2.78
C HIS A 227 -22.89 -16.45 2.42
N ASN A 228 -23.19 -16.48 1.12
CA ASN A 228 -24.22 -17.35 0.57
C ASN A 228 -23.58 -18.24 -0.50
N PRO A 229 -23.19 -19.48 -0.17
CA PRO A 229 -22.46 -20.34 -1.09
C PRO A 229 -23.20 -20.49 -2.42
N GLY A 230 -22.49 -20.26 -3.52
CA GLY A 230 -22.98 -20.55 -4.86
C GLY A 230 -22.58 -19.49 -5.88
N LYS A 231 -22.86 -19.78 -7.15
CA LYS A 231 -22.45 -18.95 -8.29
C LYS A 231 -23.57 -18.10 -8.88
N ASP A 232 -24.68 -17.94 -8.16
CA ASP A 232 -25.78 -17.09 -8.62
C ASP A 232 -25.34 -15.62 -8.55
N ASP A 233 -25.37 -14.90 -9.66
CA ASP A 233 -24.90 -13.50 -9.74
C ASP A 233 -25.61 -12.55 -8.75
N ARG A 234 -26.81 -12.90 -8.27
CA ARG A 234 -27.57 -12.04 -7.38
C ARG A 234 -27.39 -12.37 -5.91
N TYR A 235 -27.24 -13.66 -5.61
CA TYR A 235 -27.29 -14.15 -4.25
C TYR A 235 -26.05 -14.95 -3.86
N GLY A 236 -25.35 -15.56 -4.81
CA GLY A 236 -24.17 -16.39 -4.58
C GLY A 236 -22.91 -15.57 -4.34
N ASP A 237 -21.99 -16.14 -3.57
CA ASP A 237 -20.71 -15.57 -3.15
C ASP A 237 -19.63 -15.56 -4.24
N TYR A 238 -19.96 -15.93 -5.49
CA TYR A 238 -19.09 -15.75 -6.66
C TYR A 238 -17.70 -16.41 -6.55
N ASP A 239 -17.59 -17.53 -5.82
CA ASP A 239 -16.31 -18.18 -5.51
C ASP A 239 -15.32 -17.28 -4.74
N ASP A 240 -15.78 -16.19 -4.11
CA ASP A 240 -14.94 -15.24 -3.37
C ASP A 240 -14.56 -15.70 -1.94
N ASN A 241 -15.12 -16.84 -1.49
CA ASN A 241 -14.74 -17.48 -0.24
C ASN A 241 -13.49 -18.36 -0.42
N ALA A 242 -12.31 -17.80 -0.17
CA ALA A 242 -11.06 -18.53 -0.35
C ALA A 242 -10.88 -19.80 0.49
N LEU A 243 -11.69 -20.04 1.53
CA LEU A 243 -11.65 -21.34 2.23
C LEU A 243 -12.20 -22.48 1.37
N SER A 244 -13.06 -22.19 0.40
CA SER A 244 -13.58 -23.21 -0.52
C SER A 244 -12.52 -23.73 -1.49
N TYR A 245 -11.36 -23.07 -1.58
CA TYR A 245 -10.24 -23.43 -2.45
C TYR A 245 -9.42 -24.61 -1.90
N PHE A 246 -9.66 -24.95 -0.62
CA PHE A 246 -8.84 -25.88 0.14
C PHE A 246 -9.52 -27.24 0.26
N ARG A 247 -8.79 -28.31 -0.10
CA ARG A 247 -9.28 -29.70 -0.06
C ARG A 247 -9.90 -30.05 1.29
N GLN A 248 -9.25 -29.66 2.38
CA GLN A 248 -9.69 -30.04 3.73
C GLN A 248 -11.10 -29.54 4.09
N PHE A 249 -11.56 -28.39 3.56
CA PHE A 249 -12.90 -27.87 3.84
C PHE A 249 -14.01 -28.63 3.11
N HIS A 250 -13.68 -29.37 2.06
CA HIS A 250 -14.60 -30.30 1.40
C HIS A 250 -14.62 -31.68 2.07
N ASP A 251 -13.52 -32.05 2.74
CA ASP A 251 -13.37 -33.35 3.42
C ASP A 251 -13.88 -33.35 4.86
N PHE A 252 -14.02 -32.19 5.51
CA PHE A 252 -14.58 -32.11 6.86
C PHE A 252 -16.04 -32.61 6.89
N ALA A 253 -16.40 -33.29 7.98
CA ALA A 253 -17.79 -33.66 8.21
C ALA A 253 -18.68 -32.40 8.29
N GLN A 254 -19.93 -32.50 7.82
CA GLN A 254 -20.82 -31.33 7.76
C GLN A 254 -21.19 -30.74 9.13
N ASP A 255 -21.03 -31.52 10.20
CA ASP A 255 -21.19 -31.09 11.60
C ASP A 255 -19.87 -30.67 12.26
N ASP A 256 -18.73 -30.76 11.55
CA ASP A 256 -17.46 -30.22 12.02
C ASP A 256 -17.55 -28.69 12.13
N PRO A 257 -17.17 -28.07 13.26
CA PRO A 257 -17.22 -26.62 13.43
C PRO A 257 -16.48 -25.84 12.33
N ARG A 258 -15.41 -26.40 11.74
CA ARG A 258 -14.68 -25.78 10.63
C ARG A 258 -15.51 -25.73 9.36
N TYR A 259 -16.18 -26.83 9.03
CA TYR A 259 -17.10 -26.87 7.89
C TYR A 259 -18.26 -25.89 8.10
N VAL A 260 -18.88 -25.94 9.28
CA VAL A 260 -20.02 -25.07 9.62
C VAL A 260 -19.62 -23.59 9.52
N ASN A 261 -18.47 -23.20 10.06
CA ASN A 261 -18.05 -21.80 10.05
C ASN A 261 -17.56 -21.31 8.68
N ALA A 262 -17.10 -22.20 7.79
CA ALA A 262 -16.52 -21.83 6.49
C ALA A 262 -17.43 -22.00 5.28
N MET A 263 -18.25 -23.06 5.25
CA MET A 263 -18.93 -23.53 4.04
C MET A 263 -20.46 -23.48 4.13
N THR A 264 -21.01 -23.24 5.32
CA THR A 264 -22.46 -23.16 5.52
C THR A 264 -22.95 -21.72 5.33
N LYS A 265 -24.13 -21.59 4.71
CA LYS A 265 -24.79 -20.29 4.50
C LYS A 265 -25.03 -19.55 5.82
N PHE A 266 -24.36 -18.40 5.97
CA PHE A 266 -24.65 -17.37 6.96
C PHE A 266 -24.68 -16.02 6.26
N ASP A 267 -25.85 -15.57 5.81
CA ASP A 267 -25.94 -14.27 5.11
C ASP A 267 -25.95 -13.08 6.10
N LEU A 268 -26.10 -11.86 5.56
CA LEU A 268 -26.15 -10.64 6.37
C LEU A 268 -27.30 -10.64 7.41
N THR A 269 -28.35 -11.45 7.24
CA THR A 269 -29.40 -11.59 8.26
C THR A 269 -28.84 -12.28 9.50
N ALA A 270 -28.02 -13.32 9.32
CA ALA A 270 -27.35 -14.00 10.43
C ALA A 270 -26.31 -13.08 11.09
N PHE A 271 -25.58 -12.29 10.29
CA PHE A 271 -24.65 -11.28 10.81
C PHE A 271 -25.36 -10.23 11.67
N ASP A 272 -26.46 -9.67 11.18
CA ASP A 272 -27.31 -8.72 11.90
C ASP A 272 -27.84 -9.31 13.21
N GLN A 273 -28.31 -10.56 13.20
CA GLN A 273 -28.76 -11.24 14.39
C GLN A 273 -27.64 -11.41 15.42
N HIS A 274 -26.44 -11.82 15.02
CA HIS A 274 -25.30 -11.93 15.93
C HIS A 274 -24.83 -10.58 16.49
N CYS A 275 -24.96 -9.50 15.71
CA CYS A 275 -24.71 -8.14 16.21
C CYS A 275 -25.73 -7.77 17.29
N LYS A 276 -27.03 -7.99 17.04
CA LYS A 276 -28.10 -7.69 18.00
C LYS A 276 -27.99 -8.49 19.28
N ASP A 277 -27.65 -9.77 19.17
CA ASP A 277 -27.52 -10.69 20.30
C ASP A 277 -26.21 -10.50 21.09
N GLY A 278 -25.24 -9.73 20.55
CA GLY A 278 -23.92 -9.56 21.16
C GLY A 278 -23.07 -10.84 21.10
N THR A 279 -23.34 -11.71 20.12
CA THR A 279 -22.68 -13.01 19.91
C THR A 279 -21.77 -13.03 18.68
N LEU A 280 -21.46 -11.85 18.13
CA LEU A 280 -20.57 -11.70 16.99
C LEU A 280 -19.21 -12.38 17.27
N PRO A 281 -18.67 -13.22 16.36
CA PRO A 281 -17.36 -13.84 16.54
C PRO A 281 -16.22 -12.83 16.67
N THR A 282 -15.08 -13.30 17.18
CA THR A 282 -13.86 -12.50 17.25
C THR A 282 -13.35 -12.12 15.85
N VAL A 283 -13.42 -13.06 14.90
CA VAL A 283 -13.06 -12.81 13.50
C VAL A 283 -14.26 -13.14 12.59
N SER A 284 -14.72 -12.17 11.83
CA SER A 284 -15.86 -12.32 10.91
C SER A 284 -15.45 -11.92 9.50
N TRP A 285 -15.43 -12.86 8.57
CA TRP A 285 -15.27 -12.55 7.15
C TRP A 285 -16.63 -12.39 6.50
N LEU A 286 -16.85 -11.27 5.81
CA LEU A 286 -18.02 -11.06 4.96
C LEU A 286 -17.60 -11.30 3.51
N VAL A 287 -18.34 -12.17 2.82
CA VAL A 287 -18.21 -12.39 1.38
C VAL A 287 -19.51 -11.94 0.74
N ALA A 288 -19.41 -10.87 -0.04
CA ALA A 288 -20.57 -10.27 -0.70
C ALA A 288 -21.03 -11.15 -1.86
N PRO A 289 -22.35 -11.22 -2.15
CA PRO A 289 -22.79 -11.77 -3.41
C PRO A 289 -22.28 -10.96 -4.59
N TYR A 290 -22.13 -11.55 -5.78
CA TYR A 290 -21.60 -10.87 -6.97
C TYR A 290 -22.21 -9.47 -7.23
N LEU A 291 -23.54 -9.34 -7.19
CA LEU A 291 -24.22 -8.05 -7.39
C LEU A 291 -23.74 -6.94 -6.44
N PHE A 292 -23.21 -7.33 -5.27
CA PHE A 292 -22.73 -6.46 -4.20
C PHE A 292 -21.21 -6.57 -3.98
N SER A 293 -20.49 -7.31 -4.82
CA SER A 293 -19.04 -7.47 -4.69
C SER A 293 -18.28 -6.29 -5.28
N GLU A 294 -18.94 -5.49 -6.13
CA GLU A 294 -18.32 -4.47 -6.97
C GLU A 294 -17.41 -5.01 -8.07
N HIS A 295 -17.46 -6.32 -8.38
CA HIS A 295 -16.89 -6.86 -9.62
C HIS A 295 -17.19 -5.92 -10.80
N PRO A 296 -16.34 -5.75 -11.82
CA PRO A 296 -16.43 -4.64 -12.79
C PRO A 296 -17.76 -4.44 -13.54
N SER A 297 -18.60 -5.50 -13.60
CA SER A 297 -19.97 -5.44 -14.15
C SER A 297 -21.06 -5.37 -13.06
N ALA A 298 -20.68 -5.15 -11.81
CA ALA A 298 -21.48 -4.90 -10.62
C ALA A 298 -21.17 -3.50 -10.07
N SER A 299 -22.22 -2.77 -9.71
CA SER A 299 -22.14 -1.33 -9.49
C SER A 299 -21.56 -0.97 -8.10
N PRO A 300 -20.66 0.03 -8.01
CA PRO A 300 -20.21 0.63 -6.75
C PRO A 300 -21.32 1.04 -5.77
N ASP A 301 -22.47 1.49 -6.27
CA ASP A 301 -23.59 1.87 -5.41
C ASP A 301 -24.30 0.66 -4.76
N TYR A 302 -24.25 -0.53 -5.39
CA TYR A 302 -24.71 -1.77 -4.76
C TYR A 302 -23.74 -2.23 -3.67
N GLY A 303 -22.42 -2.21 -3.92
CA GLY A 303 -21.42 -2.48 -2.89
C GLY A 303 -21.53 -1.53 -1.69
N ALA A 304 -21.72 -0.23 -1.94
CA ALA A 304 -22.02 0.75 -0.90
C ALA A 304 -23.22 0.36 -0.03
N ASP A 305 -24.30 -0.17 -0.63
CA ASP A 305 -25.49 -0.62 0.10
C ASP A 305 -25.21 -1.85 0.97
N TYR A 306 -24.38 -2.79 0.51
CA TYR A 306 -23.95 -3.94 1.29
C TYR A 306 -23.09 -3.51 2.49
N VAL A 307 -22.09 -2.65 2.25
CA VAL A 307 -21.26 -2.05 3.31
C VAL A 307 -22.11 -1.31 4.33
N ASN A 308 -23.08 -0.49 3.88
CA ASN A 308 -23.99 0.23 4.77
C ASN A 308 -24.85 -0.74 5.58
N THR A 309 -25.38 -1.79 4.97
CA THR A 309 -26.21 -2.77 5.69
C THR A 309 -25.42 -3.48 6.80
N ALA A 310 -24.16 -3.86 6.53
CA ALA A 310 -23.27 -4.40 7.56
C ALA A 310 -22.97 -3.37 8.67
N LEU A 311 -22.70 -2.11 8.31
CA LEU A 311 -22.48 -1.05 9.29
C LEU A 311 -23.71 -0.76 10.16
N GLN A 312 -24.91 -0.72 9.58
CA GLN A 312 -26.14 -0.54 10.35
C GLN A 312 -26.36 -1.69 11.33
N SER A 313 -26.00 -2.92 10.94
CA SER A 313 -26.03 -4.09 11.84
C SER A 313 -25.11 -3.88 13.05
N LEU A 314 -23.87 -3.43 12.81
CA LEU A 314 -22.90 -3.12 13.87
C LEU A 314 -23.37 -1.95 14.76
N PHE A 315 -23.89 -0.87 14.17
CA PHE A 315 -24.38 0.29 14.90
C PHE A 315 -25.66 0.03 15.71
N SER A 316 -26.44 -0.99 15.34
CA SER A 316 -27.67 -1.35 16.04
C SER A 316 -27.43 -1.80 17.49
N ASN A 317 -26.21 -2.26 17.81
CA ASN A 317 -25.81 -2.63 19.16
C ASN A 317 -24.56 -1.84 19.59
N PRO A 318 -24.74 -0.75 20.38
CA PRO A 318 -23.62 0.07 20.86
C PRO A 318 -22.54 -0.71 21.63
N GLU A 319 -22.92 -1.80 22.30
CA GLU A 319 -22.00 -2.64 23.07
C GLU A 319 -21.11 -3.50 22.16
N VAL A 320 -21.58 -3.85 20.97
CA VAL A 320 -20.76 -4.49 19.92
C VAL A 320 -19.89 -3.42 19.25
N TRP A 321 -20.50 -2.32 18.76
CA TRP A 321 -19.79 -1.27 18.02
C TRP A 321 -18.55 -0.73 18.75
N LYS A 322 -18.64 -0.51 20.06
CA LYS A 322 -17.52 0.03 20.87
C LYS A 322 -16.26 -0.84 20.87
N HIS A 323 -16.38 -2.11 20.47
CA HIS A 323 -15.31 -3.11 20.45
C HIS A 323 -14.98 -3.64 19.04
N THR A 324 -15.51 -3.00 17.99
CA THR A 324 -15.40 -3.50 16.61
C THR A 324 -14.39 -2.71 15.78
N VAL A 325 -13.61 -3.45 14.99
CA VAL A 325 -12.91 -2.97 13.81
C VAL A 325 -13.58 -3.59 12.58
N PHE A 326 -14.01 -2.78 11.63
CA PHE A 326 -14.47 -3.22 10.32
C PHE A 326 -13.49 -2.74 9.25
N LEU A 327 -12.86 -3.69 8.55
CA LEU A 327 -11.95 -3.44 7.45
C LEU A 327 -12.69 -3.68 6.13
N VAL A 328 -12.71 -2.67 5.27
CA VAL A 328 -13.26 -2.77 3.91
C VAL A 328 -12.12 -2.50 2.94
N MET A 329 -11.77 -3.48 2.12
CA MET A 329 -10.73 -3.37 1.10
C MET A 329 -11.15 -4.03 -0.21
N TYR A 330 -10.28 -3.95 -1.21
CA TYR A 330 -10.42 -4.67 -2.47
C TYR A 330 -9.28 -5.70 -2.61
N ASP A 331 -9.55 -6.74 -3.37
CA ASP A 331 -8.62 -7.81 -3.71
C ASP A 331 -7.54 -7.36 -4.69
N GLU A 332 -7.92 -6.69 -5.78
CA GLU A 332 -7.04 -6.15 -6.80
C GLU A 332 -7.68 -4.94 -7.50
N ASN A 333 -7.08 -4.47 -8.60
CA ASN A 333 -7.35 -3.16 -9.17
C ASN A 333 -8.20 -3.16 -10.46
N ASP A 334 -8.73 -4.31 -10.90
CA ASP A 334 -9.36 -4.62 -12.20
C ASP A 334 -8.44 -4.38 -13.40
N GLY A 335 -7.29 -3.73 -13.22
CA GLY A 335 -6.48 -3.14 -14.28
C GLY A 335 -6.61 -1.63 -14.37
N TYR A 336 -7.42 -0.97 -13.52
CA TYR A 336 -7.45 0.49 -13.40
C TYR A 336 -6.11 1.05 -12.93
N PHE A 337 -5.74 2.18 -13.51
CA PHE A 337 -4.49 2.88 -13.27
C PHE A 337 -4.31 3.26 -11.80
N ASP A 338 -3.08 3.10 -11.30
CA ASP A 338 -2.61 3.75 -10.09
C ASP A 338 -1.20 4.29 -10.31
N HIS A 339 -0.94 5.50 -9.82
CA HIS A 339 0.29 6.23 -10.10
C HIS A 339 1.44 5.88 -9.15
N VAL A 340 1.17 5.24 -8.01
CA VAL A 340 2.20 4.97 -7.00
C VAL A 340 2.94 3.69 -7.35
N VAL A 341 4.28 3.78 -7.41
CA VAL A 341 5.15 2.62 -7.59
C VAL A 341 4.97 1.66 -6.41
N PRO A 342 4.55 0.41 -6.63
CA PRO A 342 4.46 -0.57 -5.56
C PRO A 342 5.84 -0.89 -4.99
N PRO A 343 5.98 -1.10 -3.67
CA PRO A 343 7.15 -1.77 -3.10
C PRO A 343 7.29 -3.18 -3.68
N PHE A 344 8.51 -3.55 -4.09
CA PHE A 344 8.80 -4.88 -4.61
C PHE A 344 10.14 -5.41 -4.07
N PRO A 345 10.28 -6.72 -3.87
CA PRO A 345 11.46 -7.32 -3.25
C PRO A 345 12.71 -7.20 -4.13
N PRO A 346 13.91 -7.10 -3.53
CA PRO A 346 15.16 -7.35 -4.26
C PRO A 346 15.19 -8.75 -4.88
N ALA A 347 15.83 -8.89 -6.05
CA ALA A 347 15.96 -10.17 -6.73
C ALA A 347 16.56 -11.25 -5.82
N GLY A 348 15.97 -12.44 -5.82
CA GLY A 348 16.40 -13.57 -4.98
C GLY A 348 15.86 -13.56 -3.55
N THR A 349 14.95 -12.63 -3.21
CA THR A 349 14.22 -12.69 -1.93
C THR A 349 13.42 -14.00 -1.87
N PRO A 350 13.58 -14.83 -0.82
CA PRO A 350 12.83 -16.07 -0.67
C PRO A 350 11.32 -15.86 -0.67
N ASP A 351 10.57 -16.79 -1.27
CA ASP A 351 9.10 -16.87 -1.28
C ASP A 351 8.37 -15.69 -1.95
N GLU A 352 9.11 -14.82 -2.65
CA GLU A 352 8.58 -13.57 -3.21
C GLU A 352 8.70 -13.49 -4.74
N PHE A 353 9.07 -14.58 -5.41
CA PHE A 353 9.24 -14.63 -6.86
C PHE A 353 8.65 -15.90 -7.48
N VAL A 354 8.03 -15.73 -8.66
CA VAL A 354 7.63 -16.82 -9.55
C VAL A 354 8.28 -16.57 -10.92
N ASN A 355 9.05 -17.54 -11.42
CA ASN A 355 9.74 -17.45 -12.71
C ASN A 355 10.56 -16.15 -12.92
N GLY A 356 11.19 -15.65 -11.84
CA GLY A 356 12.01 -14.42 -11.86
C GLY A 356 11.21 -13.11 -11.83
N GLN A 357 9.88 -13.17 -11.79
CA GLN A 357 9.02 -12.01 -11.57
C GLN A 357 8.61 -11.93 -10.10
N PRO A 358 8.62 -10.73 -9.48
CA PRO A 358 8.19 -10.56 -8.10
C PRO A 358 6.68 -10.86 -7.97
N ILE A 359 6.27 -11.58 -6.94
CA ILE A 359 4.83 -11.84 -6.70
C ILE A 359 4.07 -10.53 -6.49
N GLY A 360 4.67 -9.62 -5.74
CA GLY A 360 4.10 -8.32 -5.45
C GLY A 360 5.13 -7.35 -4.86
N LEU A 361 4.69 -6.27 -4.23
CA LEU A 361 3.28 -5.91 -4.11
C LEU A 361 2.68 -5.52 -5.47
N GLY A 362 1.38 -5.73 -5.63
CA GLY A 362 0.63 -5.27 -6.78
C GLY A 362 0.27 -3.79 -6.68
N ASN A 363 -0.73 -3.33 -7.42
CA ASN A 363 -1.14 -1.93 -7.41
C ASN A 363 -1.86 -1.54 -6.12
N ARG A 364 -1.93 -0.23 -5.82
CA ARG A 364 -2.72 0.22 -4.66
C ARG A 364 -4.19 -0.07 -4.86
N VAL A 365 -4.82 -0.53 -3.79
CA VAL A 365 -6.27 -0.72 -3.69
C VAL A 365 -6.79 0.00 -2.44
N PRO A 366 -8.04 0.51 -2.43
CA PRO A 366 -8.59 1.18 -1.27
C PRO A 366 -8.65 0.29 -0.02
N LEU A 367 -8.39 0.87 1.15
CA LEU A 367 -8.72 0.30 2.46
C LEU A 367 -9.32 1.38 3.37
N TRP A 368 -10.55 1.17 3.82
CA TRP A 368 -11.14 1.89 4.94
C TRP A 368 -10.98 1.08 6.21
N VAL A 369 -10.45 1.73 7.24
CA VAL A 369 -10.37 1.19 8.59
C VAL A 369 -11.48 1.84 9.39
N ILE A 370 -12.58 1.14 9.64
CA ILE A 370 -13.82 1.67 10.23
C ILE A 370 -13.97 1.19 11.67
N SER A 371 -13.81 2.09 12.64
CA SER A 371 -13.78 1.74 14.05
C SER A 371 -13.91 3.00 14.91
N PRO A 372 -14.35 2.90 16.18
CA PRO A 372 -14.26 4.02 17.11
C PRO A 372 -12.85 4.63 17.20
N TRP A 373 -11.80 3.82 17.04
CA TRP A 373 -10.40 4.29 17.12
C TRP A 373 -9.86 4.91 15.83
N SER A 374 -10.63 4.89 14.74
CA SER A 374 -10.20 5.38 13.43
C SER A 374 -10.99 6.59 12.93
N ARG A 375 -11.93 7.11 13.73
CA ARG A 375 -12.74 8.30 13.43
C ARG A 375 -11.92 9.56 13.17
N GLY A 376 -12.47 10.45 12.34
CA GLY A 376 -11.94 11.80 12.12
C GLY A 376 -11.32 12.03 10.73
N GLY A 377 -11.56 11.15 9.77
CA GLY A 377 -11.14 11.36 8.38
C GLY A 377 -9.62 11.37 8.22
N TRP A 378 -8.92 10.44 8.87
CA TRP A 378 -7.46 10.36 8.80
C TRP A 378 -6.97 9.69 7.52
N THR A 379 -5.73 9.97 7.15
CA THR A 379 -4.98 9.22 6.13
C THR A 379 -3.83 8.48 6.80
N ASN A 380 -3.55 7.25 6.37
CA ASN A 380 -2.35 6.50 6.77
C ASN A 380 -1.55 6.07 5.53
N SER A 381 -0.27 6.40 5.51
CA SER A 381 0.64 6.14 4.37
C SER A 381 1.73 5.10 4.66
N GLN A 382 1.55 4.29 5.72
CA GLN A 382 2.39 3.12 5.95
C GLN A 382 2.14 2.10 4.83
N VAL A 383 3.19 1.43 4.38
CA VAL A 383 3.06 0.36 3.40
C VAL A 383 2.29 -0.79 4.02
N PHE A 384 1.23 -1.24 3.36
CA PHE A 384 0.44 -2.39 3.73
C PHE A 384 0.10 -3.24 2.50
N ASP A 385 -0.11 -4.53 2.69
CA ASP A 385 -0.85 -5.40 1.77
C ASP A 385 -1.87 -6.28 2.52
N HIS A 386 -2.50 -7.26 1.85
CA HIS A 386 -3.48 -8.14 2.48
C HIS A 386 -2.95 -8.93 3.69
N THR A 387 -1.64 -9.19 3.76
CA THR A 387 -1.04 -9.85 4.93
C THR A 387 -1.09 -8.98 6.18
N SER A 388 -1.18 -7.66 6.01
CA SER A 388 -1.34 -6.69 7.12
C SER A 388 -2.60 -6.95 7.93
N VAL A 389 -3.66 -7.48 7.31
CA VAL A 389 -4.89 -7.89 8.01
C VAL A 389 -4.60 -9.03 8.96
N LEU A 390 -3.93 -10.08 8.47
CA LEU A 390 -3.56 -11.22 9.29
C LEU A 390 -2.64 -10.78 10.44
N ARG A 391 -1.66 -9.91 10.17
CA ARG A 391 -0.81 -9.32 11.22
C ARG A 391 -1.59 -8.53 12.26
N PHE A 392 -2.64 -7.80 11.86
CA PHE A 392 -3.53 -7.16 12.82
C PHE A 392 -4.30 -8.19 13.65
N LEU A 393 -4.79 -9.27 13.03
CA LEU A 393 -5.43 -10.38 13.75
C LEU A 393 -4.46 -11.07 14.72
N GLU A 394 -3.17 -11.15 14.42
CA GLU A 394 -2.16 -11.67 15.38
C GLU A 394 -2.14 -10.84 16.68
N HIS A 395 -2.27 -9.51 16.58
CA HIS A 395 -2.33 -8.64 17.76
C HIS A 395 -3.62 -8.80 18.56
N VAL A 396 -4.75 -9.03 17.88
CA VAL A 396 -6.06 -9.19 18.53
C VAL A 396 -6.22 -10.58 19.16
N THR A 397 -5.74 -11.62 18.50
CA THR A 397 -6.03 -13.02 18.85
C THR A 397 -4.88 -13.73 19.53
N GLY A 398 -3.65 -13.21 19.38
CA GLY A 398 -2.42 -13.91 19.77
C GLY A 398 -2.02 -15.07 18.84
N VAL A 399 -2.77 -15.32 17.76
CA VAL A 399 -2.53 -16.42 16.82
C VAL A 399 -1.68 -15.94 15.65
N GLN A 400 -0.47 -16.50 15.50
CA GLN A 400 0.48 -16.16 14.44
C GLN A 400 0.14 -16.84 13.10
N GLU A 401 0.41 -16.15 11.98
CA GLU A 401 0.35 -16.67 10.61
C GLU A 401 1.76 -16.92 10.03
N PRO A 402 2.34 -18.11 10.20
CA PRO A 402 3.70 -18.40 9.76
C PRO A 402 3.91 -18.39 8.25
N ASN A 403 2.84 -18.40 7.44
CA ASN A 403 2.96 -18.40 5.99
C ASN A 403 3.38 -17.03 5.41
N ILE A 404 3.26 -15.94 6.18
CA ILE A 404 3.70 -14.61 5.71
C ILE A 404 5.23 -14.61 5.62
N SER A 405 5.76 -14.31 4.44
CA SER A 405 7.20 -14.27 4.18
C SER A 405 7.93 -13.29 5.11
N ALA A 406 9.23 -13.53 5.30
CA ALA A 406 10.08 -12.63 6.08
C ALA A 406 10.11 -11.21 5.50
N TRP A 407 10.10 -11.08 4.17
CA TRP A 407 10.12 -9.78 3.51
C TRP A 407 8.83 -8.99 3.73
N ARG A 408 7.66 -9.63 3.57
CA ARG A 408 6.37 -8.97 3.85
C ARG A 408 6.24 -8.57 5.32
N ARG A 409 6.69 -9.41 6.26
CA ARG A 409 6.74 -9.05 7.69
C ARG A 409 7.65 -7.86 7.98
N ALA A 410 8.72 -7.66 7.20
CA ALA A 410 9.58 -6.49 7.36
C ALA A 410 8.92 -5.23 6.79
N VAL A 411 8.38 -5.30 5.56
CA VAL A 411 7.97 -4.13 4.77
C VAL A 411 6.52 -3.69 5.02
N CYS A 412 5.57 -4.63 5.07
CA CYS A 412 4.14 -4.32 5.21
C CYS A 412 3.79 -4.18 6.70
N GLY A 413 3.13 -3.11 7.12
CA GLY A 413 2.73 -2.91 8.52
C GLY A 413 1.65 -3.87 9.03
N ASP A 414 1.25 -3.72 10.28
CA ASP A 414 0.26 -4.58 10.96
C ASP A 414 -1.09 -3.85 11.21
N LEU A 415 -1.35 -2.79 10.44
CA LEU A 415 -2.50 -1.88 10.54
C LEU A 415 -2.64 -1.11 11.86
N THR A 416 -1.83 -1.35 12.89
CA THR A 416 -1.99 -0.69 14.20
C THR A 416 -1.83 0.83 14.13
N SER A 417 -1.02 1.33 13.19
CA SER A 417 -0.85 2.77 12.94
C SER A 417 -2.09 3.46 12.34
N CYS A 418 -3.10 2.72 11.89
CA CYS A 418 -4.37 3.28 11.42
C CYS A 418 -5.26 3.79 12.56
N PHE A 419 -4.96 3.43 13.81
CA PHE A 419 -5.80 3.69 14.97
C PHE A 419 -5.18 4.69 15.96
N ASP A 420 -6.03 5.35 16.75
CA ASP A 420 -5.66 5.94 18.03
C ASP A 420 -6.44 5.24 19.14
N PHE A 421 -5.88 4.14 19.66
CA PHE A 421 -6.50 3.34 20.72
C PHE A 421 -6.72 4.13 22.02
N SER A 422 -6.00 5.24 22.22
CA SER A 422 -6.12 6.07 23.43
C SER A 422 -7.32 7.03 23.41
N ARG A 423 -7.94 7.25 22.25
CA ARG A 423 -9.03 8.22 22.07
C ARG A 423 -10.13 7.68 21.15
N PRO A 424 -10.88 6.65 21.58
CA PRO A 424 -12.04 6.19 20.82
C PRO A 424 -13.09 7.30 20.70
N ASP A 425 -13.70 7.41 19.52
CA ASP A 425 -14.91 8.18 19.26
C ASP A 425 -16.02 7.21 18.83
N TYR A 426 -17.00 7.02 19.71
CA TYR A 426 -18.10 6.08 19.47
C TYR A 426 -19.23 6.66 18.61
N SER A 427 -19.11 7.90 18.12
CA SER A 427 -20.13 8.53 17.29
C SER A 427 -20.38 7.77 15.99
N VAL A 428 -21.66 7.62 15.63
CA VAL A 428 -22.08 7.08 14.34
C VAL A 428 -22.14 8.23 13.32
N PRO A 429 -21.39 8.18 12.21
CA PRO A 429 -21.43 9.23 11.20
C PRO A 429 -22.76 9.21 10.43
N SER A 430 -23.19 10.39 9.95
CA SER A 430 -24.23 10.47 8.94
C SER A 430 -23.65 10.08 7.58
N LEU A 431 -24.22 9.07 6.93
CA LEU A 431 -23.79 8.58 5.62
C LEU A 431 -24.89 8.77 4.57
N PRO A 432 -24.57 8.85 3.27
CA PRO A 432 -25.55 8.97 2.20
C PRO A 432 -26.58 7.81 2.18
N ASP A 433 -27.79 8.09 1.67
CA ASP A 433 -28.84 7.08 1.47
C ASP A 433 -28.47 6.10 0.34
N THR A 434 -27.96 4.93 0.70
CA THR A 434 -27.56 3.89 -0.26
C THR A 434 -28.72 3.32 -1.07
N LYS A 435 -29.96 3.35 -0.56
CA LYS A 435 -31.13 2.91 -1.34
C LYS A 435 -31.41 3.89 -2.48
N ALA A 436 -31.17 5.19 -2.28
CA ALA A 436 -31.24 6.17 -3.36
C ALA A 436 -30.12 5.97 -4.39
N LEU A 437 -28.91 5.63 -3.93
CA LEU A 437 -27.77 5.34 -4.80
C LEU A 437 -28.02 4.11 -5.68
N VAL A 438 -28.51 3.00 -5.12
CA VAL A 438 -28.92 1.81 -5.89
C VAL A 438 -29.94 2.16 -6.98
N ARG A 439 -30.96 2.97 -6.68
CA ARG A 439 -31.92 3.43 -7.70
C ARG A 439 -31.26 4.28 -8.79
N LYS A 440 -30.24 5.09 -8.45
CA LYS A 440 -29.46 5.86 -9.42
C LYS A 440 -28.63 4.94 -10.30
N ALA A 441 -27.98 3.92 -9.74
CA ALA A 441 -27.26 2.90 -10.50
C ALA A 441 -28.15 2.17 -11.51
N ASP A 442 -29.34 1.71 -11.09
CA ASP A 442 -30.32 1.06 -11.98
C ASP A 442 -30.74 1.96 -13.17
N GLN A 443 -30.85 3.27 -12.93
CA GLN A 443 -31.14 4.24 -13.98
C GLN A 443 -29.93 4.45 -14.90
N SER A 444 -28.72 4.52 -14.32
CA SER A 444 -27.46 4.73 -15.04
C SER A 444 -27.11 3.57 -15.98
N ALA A 445 -27.59 2.35 -15.70
CA ALA A 445 -27.40 1.18 -16.56
C ALA A 445 -27.98 1.36 -17.99
N LYS A 446 -28.89 2.33 -18.18
CA LYS A 446 -29.50 2.66 -19.48
C LYS A 446 -28.74 3.75 -20.24
N LEU A 447 -27.74 4.38 -19.60
CA LEU A 447 -26.89 5.39 -20.23
C LEU A 447 -25.90 4.73 -21.19
N PRO A 448 -25.36 5.48 -22.17
CA PRO A 448 -24.35 4.94 -23.07
C PRO A 448 -23.08 4.51 -22.33
N PRO A 449 -22.26 3.59 -22.91
CA PRO A 449 -20.97 3.23 -22.35
C PRO A 449 -20.04 4.43 -22.17
N VAL A 450 -19.09 4.33 -21.23
CA VAL A 450 -18.08 5.36 -20.98
C VAL A 450 -17.37 5.73 -22.27
N LYS A 451 -17.23 7.04 -22.51
CA LYS A 451 -16.51 7.57 -23.66
C LYS A 451 -15.19 8.19 -23.24
N LEU A 452 -14.13 7.84 -23.97
CA LEU A 452 -12.83 8.49 -23.83
C LEU A 452 -12.91 10.00 -24.13
N PRO A 453 -12.06 10.82 -23.49
CA PRO A 453 -11.93 12.22 -23.86
C PRO A 453 -11.62 12.36 -25.36
N ALA A 454 -12.31 13.28 -26.03
CA ALA A 454 -12.02 13.58 -27.42
C ALA A 454 -10.57 14.08 -27.56
N ARG A 455 -9.95 13.78 -28.70
CA ARG A 455 -8.56 14.16 -28.96
C ARG A 455 -8.36 15.67 -28.80
N GLY A 456 -7.36 16.06 -28.03
CA GLY A 456 -7.08 17.48 -27.72
C GLY A 456 -8.01 18.11 -26.69
N GLN A 457 -8.90 17.34 -26.07
CA GLN A 457 -9.82 17.80 -25.01
C GLN A 457 -9.51 17.16 -23.64
N GLN A 458 -8.37 16.49 -23.50
CA GLN A 458 -7.94 15.98 -22.19
C GLN A 458 -7.55 17.14 -21.28
N THR A 459 -7.90 16.99 -20.00
CA THR A 459 -7.47 17.88 -18.91
C THR A 459 -6.74 17.06 -17.87
N SER A 460 -5.81 17.67 -17.13
CA SER A 460 -5.24 16.99 -15.96
C SER A 460 -6.35 16.69 -14.95
N PRO A 461 -6.34 15.51 -14.31
CA PRO A 461 -7.25 15.24 -13.21
C PRO A 461 -7.02 16.26 -12.09
N VAL A 462 -8.08 16.56 -11.33
CA VAL A 462 -8.05 17.55 -10.27
C VAL A 462 -8.44 16.87 -8.96
N GLN A 463 -7.60 17.01 -7.95
CA GLN A 463 -7.90 16.58 -6.59
C GLN A 463 -8.73 17.66 -5.88
N GLU A 464 -9.66 17.25 -5.00
CA GLU A 464 -10.41 18.18 -4.17
C GLU A 464 -9.44 19.07 -3.36
N PRO A 465 -9.76 20.37 -3.18
CA PRO A 465 -8.93 21.23 -2.35
C PRO A 465 -9.07 20.84 -0.88
N GLY A 466 -7.97 20.89 -0.13
CA GLY A 466 -7.98 20.69 1.32
C GLY A 466 -6.83 19.84 1.81
N THR A 467 -6.80 19.60 3.11
CA THR A 467 -5.83 18.73 3.77
C THR A 467 -6.56 17.74 4.67
N ARG A 468 -5.99 16.56 4.83
CA ARG A 468 -6.46 15.57 5.81
C ARG A 468 -5.43 15.41 6.93
N PRO A 469 -5.88 15.13 8.17
CA PRO A 469 -4.96 14.74 9.22
C PRO A 469 -4.32 13.38 8.86
N PHE A 470 -3.02 13.24 9.07
CA PHE A 470 -2.28 12.02 8.76
C PHE A 470 -1.84 11.29 10.02
N ARG A 471 -1.86 9.95 9.97
CA ARG A 471 -1.40 9.11 11.07
C ARG A 471 0.14 9.14 11.15
N PRO A 472 0.72 9.19 12.36
CA PRO A 472 2.16 9.10 12.52
C PRO A 472 2.65 7.71 12.09
N LEU A 473 3.78 7.67 11.39
CA LEU A 473 4.36 6.43 10.85
C LEU A 473 5.66 6.06 11.58
N PRO A 474 6.05 4.77 11.59
CA PRO A 474 7.27 4.29 12.27
C PRO A 474 8.57 4.57 11.48
N TYR A 475 8.51 5.40 10.44
CA TYR A 475 9.60 5.60 9.50
C TYR A 475 10.45 6.83 9.84
N ALA A 476 11.76 6.71 9.65
CA ALA A 476 12.69 7.85 9.61
C ALA A 476 13.76 7.62 8.54
N PRO A 477 13.35 7.66 7.25
CA PRO A 477 14.22 7.40 6.11
C PRO A 477 15.10 8.61 5.79
N ASP A 478 16.29 8.35 5.27
CA ASP A 478 17.13 9.36 4.63
C ASP A 478 17.98 8.74 3.51
N ALA A 479 18.44 9.59 2.59
CA ALA A 479 19.43 9.19 1.62
C ALA A 479 20.43 10.34 1.43
N THR A 480 21.70 9.97 1.31
CA THR A 480 22.82 10.90 1.08
C THR A 480 23.71 10.38 -0.02
N VAL A 481 24.33 11.25 -0.80
CA VAL A 481 25.30 10.84 -1.83
C VAL A 481 26.71 11.31 -1.46
N SER A 482 27.70 10.46 -1.70
CA SER A 482 29.11 10.84 -1.71
C SER A 482 29.69 10.55 -3.08
N VAL A 483 30.49 11.47 -3.62
CA VAL A 483 31.07 11.34 -4.95
C VAL A 483 32.59 11.25 -4.81
N ASP A 484 33.16 10.15 -5.28
CA ASP A 484 34.61 9.95 -5.33
C ASP A 484 35.10 10.17 -6.77
N ALA A 485 35.81 11.29 -6.95
CA ALA A 485 36.40 11.68 -8.22
C ALA A 485 37.55 10.75 -8.68
N GLN A 486 38.24 10.07 -7.74
CA GLN A 486 39.33 9.16 -8.05
C GLN A 486 38.81 7.79 -8.49
N SER A 487 37.80 7.26 -7.78
CA SER A 487 37.21 5.97 -8.13
C SER A 487 36.18 6.06 -9.26
N GLY A 488 35.74 7.26 -9.63
CA GLY A 488 34.71 7.49 -10.64
C GLY A 488 33.32 7.00 -10.21
N LYS A 489 32.97 7.12 -8.91
CA LYS A 489 31.71 6.60 -8.38
C LYS A 489 30.93 7.65 -7.61
N ALA A 490 29.61 7.64 -7.77
CA ALA A 490 28.69 8.28 -6.84
C ALA A 490 27.98 7.18 -6.03
N VAL A 491 28.19 7.19 -4.71
CA VAL A 491 27.61 6.20 -3.79
C VAL A 491 26.49 6.88 -3.02
N CYS A 492 25.25 6.39 -3.21
CA CYS A 492 24.09 6.80 -2.44
C CYS A 492 23.93 5.85 -1.25
N THR A 493 24.05 6.36 -0.04
CA THR A 493 23.74 5.62 1.18
C THR A 493 22.27 5.85 1.54
N LEU A 494 21.48 4.79 1.51
CA LEU A 494 20.10 4.72 1.96
C LEU A 494 20.10 4.35 3.45
N ARG A 495 19.38 5.08 4.30
CA ARG A 495 19.35 4.86 5.74
C ARG A 495 17.94 4.88 6.25
N ASN A 496 17.68 4.09 7.28
CA ASN A 496 16.42 4.13 8.00
C ASN A 496 16.68 4.09 9.50
N THR A 497 16.44 5.21 10.17
CA THR A 497 16.58 5.31 11.64
C THR A 497 15.26 5.08 12.37
N GLY A 498 14.21 4.72 11.63
CA GLY A 498 12.89 4.40 12.18
C GLY A 498 12.85 3.04 12.88
N SER A 499 11.66 2.66 13.34
CA SER A 499 11.42 1.43 14.08
C SER A 499 10.82 0.29 13.25
N ALA A 500 10.54 0.53 11.98
CA ALA A 500 10.09 -0.48 11.01
C ALA A 500 10.98 -0.43 9.77
N ALA A 501 11.10 -1.53 9.02
CA ALA A 501 11.86 -1.51 7.77
C ALA A 501 11.24 -0.53 6.76
N PHE A 502 12.07 0.00 5.87
CA PHE A 502 11.66 0.96 4.86
C PHE A 502 12.09 0.48 3.48
N HIS A 503 11.15 0.53 2.53
CA HIS A 503 11.43 0.22 1.13
C HIS A 503 11.80 1.49 0.37
N PHE A 504 12.91 1.43 -0.37
CA PHE A 504 13.33 2.46 -1.30
C PHE A 504 13.33 1.92 -2.72
N THR A 505 12.99 2.76 -3.69
CA THR A 505 13.24 2.49 -5.11
C THR A 505 14.08 3.60 -5.71
N VAL A 506 15.21 3.25 -6.32
CA VAL A 506 16.10 4.19 -7.00
C VAL A 506 15.88 4.13 -8.50
N PHE A 507 15.65 5.28 -9.12
CA PHE A 507 15.46 5.43 -10.57
C PHE A 507 16.54 6.34 -11.17
N PRO A 508 17.26 5.89 -12.20
CA PRO A 508 18.03 6.79 -13.06
C PRO A 508 17.10 7.77 -13.76
N ASN A 509 17.37 9.08 -13.69
CA ASN A 509 16.61 10.07 -14.45
C ASN A 509 17.18 10.29 -15.86
N ALA A 510 18.47 9.98 -16.06
CA ALA A 510 19.19 10.15 -17.31
C ALA A 510 20.37 9.16 -17.41
N HIS A 511 21.01 9.08 -18.58
CA HIS A 511 22.23 8.29 -18.88
C HIS A 511 22.12 6.76 -18.82
N LEU A 512 21.25 6.21 -17.97
CA LEU A 512 20.99 4.78 -17.84
C LEU A 512 19.52 4.47 -18.20
N PRO A 513 19.19 3.20 -18.54
CA PRO A 513 17.79 2.80 -18.74
C PRO A 513 16.92 3.12 -17.52
N PHE A 514 15.71 3.61 -17.79
CA PHE A 514 14.75 3.95 -16.73
C PHE A 514 14.11 2.68 -16.17
N ALA A 515 14.63 2.20 -15.04
CA ALA A 515 14.12 1.06 -14.30
C ALA A 515 14.33 1.27 -12.80
N GLY A 516 13.41 0.75 -11.98
CA GLY A 516 13.49 0.85 -10.53
C GLY A 516 14.47 -0.19 -9.96
N THR A 517 15.38 0.25 -9.10
CA THR A 517 16.22 -0.64 -8.27
C THR A 517 15.68 -0.65 -6.84
N PRO A 518 15.15 -1.78 -6.34
CA PRO A 518 14.55 -1.86 -5.00
C PRO A 518 15.60 -2.08 -3.91
N PHE A 519 15.37 -1.51 -2.74
CA PHE A 519 16.13 -1.76 -1.53
C PHE A 519 15.18 -1.90 -0.34
N THR A 520 15.41 -2.90 0.50
CA THR A 520 14.74 -3.04 1.79
C THR A 520 15.76 -2.75 2.88
N VAL A 521 15.52 -1.72 3.68
CA VAL A 521 16.43 -1.29 4.74
C VAL A 521 15.74 -1.45 6.09
N ASP A 522 16.25 -2.37 6.90
CA ASP A 522 15.74 -2.64 8.24
C ASP A 522 15.80 -1.42 9.15
N ALA A 523 15.07 -1.48 10.26
CA ALA A 523 15.14 -0.48 11.32
C ALA A 523 16.59 -0.32 11.84
N GLY A 524 17.12 0.90 11.81
CA GLY A 524 18.51 1.21 12.15
C GLY A 524 19.54 0.82 11.09
N GLY A 525 19.11 0.25 9.95
CA GLY A 525 19.97 -0.24 8.90
C GLY A 525 20.37 0.79 7.84
N SER A 526 21.21 0.33 6.91
CA SER A 526 21.58 1.08 5.70
C SER A 526 21.88 0.16 4.52
N ALA A 527 21.73 0.69 3.31
CA ALA A 527 22.15 0.04 2.06
C ALA A 527 22.85 1.05 1.13
N GLU A 528 23.56 0.56 0.12
CA GLU A 528 24.26 1.40 -0.85
C GLU A 528 23.77 1.15 -2.28
N TYR A 529 23.48 2.23 -2.98
CA TYR A 529 23.31 2.25 -4.43
C TYR A 529 24.53 2.92 -5.06
N VAL A 530 25.20 2.22 -5.97
CA VAL A 530 26.43 2.70 -6.61
C VAL A 530 26.16 3.08 -8.06
N TRP A 531 26.44 4.33 -8.40
CA TRP A 531 26.43 4.85 -9.76
C TRP A 531 27.85 4.95 -10.30
N ASP A 532 28.13 4.26 -11.40
CA ASP A 532 29.39 4.38 -12.12
C ASP A 532 29.40 5.65 -12.97
N THR A 533 30.08 6.69 -12.48
CA THR A 533 30.18 7.97 -13.19
C THR A 533 31.14 7.90 -14.37
N ALA A 534 32.08 6.95 -14.39
CA ALA A 534 32.99 6.79 -15.54
C ALA A 534 32.21 6.34 -16.78
N ALA A 535 31.21 5.47 -16.59
CA ALA A 535 30.31 5.01 -17.66
C ALA A 535 29.40 6.13 -18.22
N THR A 536 29.27 7.26 -17.51
CA THR A 536 28.35 8.35 -17.85
C THR A 536 29.06 9.69 -18.07
N GLY A 537 30.35 9.66 -18.43
CA GLY A 537 31.13 10.87 -18.74
C GLY A 537 31.33 11.80 -17.54
N GLY A 538 31.32 11.23 -16.33
CA GLY A 538 31.44 11.95 -15.06
C GLY A 538 30.11 12.44 -14.48
N ALA A 539 28.98 12.28 -15.16
CA ALA A 539 27.68 12.77 -14.70
C ALA A 539 26.88 11.72 -13.90
N TYR A 540 26.03 12.14 -12.96
CA TYR A 540 25.02 11.29 -12.35
C TYR A 540 23.70 12.05 -12.21
N ASP A 541 22.56 11.35 -12.39
CA ASP A 541 21.22 11.89 -12.13
C ASP A 541 20.25 10.75 -11.79
N PHE A 542 19.87 10.64 -10.53
CA PHE A 542 18.92 9.63 -10.05
C PHE A 542 18.03 10.16 -8.93
N THR A 543 16.88 9.53 -8.75
CA THR A 543 15.90 9.85 -7.71
C THR A 543 15.60 8.61 -6.88
N VAL A 544 15.63 8.77 -5.56
CA VAL A 544 15.21 7.78 -4.57
C VAL A 544 13.77 8.13 -4.15
N TYR A 545 12.87 7.15 -4.25
CA TYR A 545 11.49 7.24 -3.79
C TYR A 545 11.25 6.28 -2.63
N GLY A 546 10.24 6.58 -1.81
CA GLY A 546 9.76 5.70 -0.75
C GLY A 546 8.37 6.11 -0.27
N ALA A 547 7.92 5.50 0.83
CA ALA A 547 6.61 5.75 1.41
C ALA A 547 6.43 7.19 1.96
N ASP A 548 5.16 7.58 2.10
CA ASP A 548 4.70 8.91 2.55
C ASP A 548 5.44 10.09 1.89
N GLY A 549 5.58 10.04 0.57
CA GLY A 549 6.15 11.13 -0.21
C GLY A 549 7.65 11.36 0.01
N PHE A 550 8.38 10.37 0.54
CA PHE A 550 9.84 10.46 0.62
C PHE A 550 10.46 10.55 -0.78
N VAL A 551 11.17 11.64 -1.05
CA VAL A 551 11.94 11.83 -2.29
C VAL A 551 13.31 12.41 -1.98
N ARG A 552 14.34 11.83 -2.59
CA ARG A 552 15.70 12.41 -2.67
C ARG A 552 16.18 12.36 -4.11
N ARG A 553 16.42 13.50 -4.75
CA ARG A 553 17.06 13.55 -6.08
C ARG A 553 18.51 14.00 -5.96
N PHE A 554 19.39 13.32 -6.67
CA PHE A 554 20.82 13.63 -6.74
C PHE A 554 21.22 13.80 -8.19
N LYS A 555 21.64 15.01 -8.56
CA LYS A 555 22.21 15.32 -9.87
C LYS A 555 23.50 16.11 -9.71
N GLY A 556 24.52 15.75 -10.46
CA GLY A 556 25.80 16.46 -10.47
C GLY A 556 26.85 15.77 -11.32
N THR A 557 28.11 16.14 -11.09
CA THR A 557 29.26 15.56 -11.77
C THR A 557 30.34 15.15 -10.76
N ALA A 558 31.20 14.21 -11.15
CA ALA A 558 32.37 13.79 -10.38
C ALA A 558 33.39 14.94 -10.18
N ALA A 559 33.46 15.87 -11.12
CA ALA A 559 34.30 17.05 -11.00
C ALA A 559 33.85 17.97 -9.84
N ALA A 560 32.54 18.07 -9.59
CA ALA A 560 31.95 18.90 -8.55
C ALA A 560 31.81 18.19 -7.19
N HIS A 561 32.69 17.23 -6.86
CA HIS A 561 32.65 16.40 -5.65
C HIS A 561 32.71 17.16 -4.32
N THR A 562 33.04 18.45 -4.32
CA THR A 562 33.07 19.32 -3.14
C THR A 562 31.76 20.07 -2.89
N THR A 563 30.74 19.87 -3.74
CA THR A 563 29.42 20.52 -3.62
C THR A 563 28.40 19.54 -3.06
N GLU A 564 27.71 19.91 -1.98
CA GLU A 564 26.67 19.06 -1.40
C GLU A 564 25.58 19.86 -0.66
N VAL A 565 24.36 19.31 -0.63
CA VAL A 565 23.25 19.81 0.19
C VAL A 565 22.64 18.65 0.97
N THR A 566 22.83 18.66 2.29
CA THR A 566 22.19 17.71 3.21
C THR A 566 21.05 18.38 3.96
N GLY A 567 20.09 17.60 4.46
CA GLY A 567 18.98 18.13 5.23
C GLY A 567 18.54 17.23 6.36
N THR A 568 18.29 17.81 7.54
CA THR A 568 17.70 17.09 8.68
C THR A 568 16.35 17.71 9.03
N PRO A 569 15.23 16.98 8.90
CA PRO A 569 13.93 17.50 9.26
C PRO A 569 13.81 17.66 10.78
N GLY A 570 13.22 18.76 11.21
CA GLY A 570 12.99 19.05 12.63
C GLY A 570 11.73 19.89 12.85
N ARG A 571 11.37 20.07 14.12
CA ARG A 571 10.16 20.80 14.53
C ARG A 571 10.11 22.24 14.01
N SER A 572 11.26 22.89 13.90
CA SER A 572 11.41 24.29 13.44
C SER A 572 11.58 24.44 11.92
N GLY A 573 11.58 23.33 11.17
CA GLY A 573 11.87 23.30 9.75
C GLY A 573 12.86 22.20 9.37
N LEU A 574 13.11 22.10 8.07
CA LEU A 574 14.19 21.30 7.50
C LEU A 574 15.49 22.11 7.57
N ALA A 575 16.41 21.68 8.44
CA ALA A 575 17.73 22.29 8.57
C ALA A 575 18.62 21.78 7.44
N LEU A 576 18.84 22.62 6.42
CA LEU A 576 19.74 22.33 5.32
C LEU A 576 21.16 22.82 5.64
N GLN A 577 22.15 22.08 5.14
CA GLN A 577 23.53 22.53 5.07
C GLN A 577 23.97 22.51 3.61
N VAL A 578 24.37 23.67 3.09
CA VAL A 578 24.91 23.81 1.74
C VAL A 578 26.42 23.98 1.84
N THR A 579 27.17 23.11 1.16
CA THR A 579 28.62 23.17 1.12
C THR A 579 29.09 23.37 -0.31
N HIS A 580 29.94 24.37 -0.53
CA HIS A 580 30.59 24.63 -1.82
C HIS A 580 31.93 25.34 -1.59
N ALA A 581 32.98 24.94 -2.32
CA ALA A 581 34.33 25.43 -2.08
C ALA A 581 34.52 26.91 -2.45
N GLU A 582 33.98 27.31 -3.59
CA GLU A 582 34.06 28.68 -4.11
C GLU A 582 32.78 29.45 -3.77
N SER A 583 32.75 30.75 -4.06
CA SER A 583 31.53 31.55 -3.90
C SER A 583 30.60 31.28 -5.08
N ALA A 584 29.41 30.72 -4.83
CA ALA A 584 28.41 30.48 -5.88
C ALA A 584 26.97 30.63 -5.37
N ASP A 585 26.06 30.89 -6.30
CA ASP A 585 24.64 31.03 -6.01
C ASP A 585 23.90 29.69 -6.02
N PHE A 586 23.14 29.44 -4.95
CA PHE A 586 22.22 28.31 -4.85
C PHE A 586 20.78 28.80 -4.79
N THR A 587 19.94 28.27 -5.68
CA THR A 587 18.51 28.61 -5.75
C THR A 587 17.66 27.51 -5.14
N PHE A 588 16.89 27.87 -4.11
CA PHE A 588 15.92 27.02 -3.45
C PHE A 588 14.55 27.27 -4.08
N THR A 589 13.91 26.23 -4.59
CA THR A 589 12.62 26.30 -5.28
C THR A 589 11.63 25.39 -4.54
N PRO A 590 10.45 25.92 -4.12
CA PRO A 590 9.41 25.08 -3.55
C PRO A 590 8.77 24.20 -4.63
N ASN A 591 8.55 22.92 -4.33
CA ASN A 591 7.70 22.05 -5.16
C ASN A 591 6.30 21.92 -4.53
N GLY A 592 5.84 22.98 -3.84
CA GLY A 592 4.45 23.17 -3.46
C GLY A 592 4.07 22.91 -2.00
N SER A 593 4.99 22.50 -1.13
CA SER A 593 4.80 22.54 0.33
C SER A 593 5.80 23.48 0.98
N GLY A 594 5.30 24.58 1.55
CA GLY A 594 6.08 25.58 2.27
C GLY A 594 7.06 26.36 1.39
N GLY A 595 7.59 27.45 1.96
CA GLY A 595 8.74 28.17 1.41
C GLY A 595 8.43 29.08 0.23
N THR A 596 9.38 29.94 -0.08
CA THR A 596 9.37 30.79 -1.27
C THR A 596 10.67 30.57 -2.03
N ARG A 597 10.61 30.76 -3.35
CA ARG A 597 11.81 30.68 -4.17
C ARG A 597 12.81 31.75 -3.71
N ARG A 598 14.05 31.36 -3.44
CA ARG A 598 15.12 32.29 -3.03
C ARG A 598 16.49 31.81 -3.44
N THR A 599 17.42 32.74 -3.57
CA THR A 599 18.83 32.47 -3.88
C THR A 599 19.70 32.85 -2.70
N VAL A 600 20.69 32.02 -2.38
CA VAL A 600 21.69 32.26 -1.34
C VAL A 600 23.07 32.04 -1.95
N THR A 601 23.95 33.03 -1.81
CA THR A 601 25.36 32.90 -2.20
C THR A 601 26.12 32.17 -1.09
N VAL A 602 26.72 31.04 -1.42
CA VAL A 602 27.41 30.14 -0.48
C VAL A 602 28.89 30.07 -0.83
N GLN A 603 29.73 30.18 0.21
CA GLN A 603 31.15 29.83 0.19
C GLN A 603 31.45 29.09 1.51
N GLY A 604 32.16 27.96 1.43
CA GLY A 604 32.34 27.06 2.57
C GLY A 604 31.06 26.28 2.88
N SER A 605 30.75 26.10 4.17
CA SER A 605 29.53 25.45 4.63
C SER A 605 28.59 26.48 5.26
N GLN A 606 27.34 26.55 4.79
CA GLN A 606 26.36 27.51 5.26
C GLN A 606 25.01 26.85 5.60
N PRO A 607 24.46 27.10 6.81
CA PRO A 607 23.16 26.59 7.21
C PRO A 607 22.04 27.39 6.56
N VAL A 608 21.01 26.69 6.08
CA VAL A 608 19.81 27.28 5.49
C VAL A 608 18.58 26.57 6.04
N ASN A 609 17.67 27.29 6.70
CA ASN A 609 16.42 26.67 7.18
C ASN A 609 15.34 26.71 6.11
N TRP A 610 14.69 25.59 5.83
CA TRP A 610 13.52 25.49 4.95
C TRP A 610 12.26 25.18 5.76
N PRO A 611 11.12 25.85 5.52
CA PRO A 611 9.92 25.62 6.32
C PRO A 611 9.33 24.23 6.10
N VAL A 612 8.76 23.69 7.17
CA VAL A 612 7.89 22.51 7.17
C VAL A 612 6.45 23.01 7.34
N THR A 613 5.55 22.61 6.45
CA THR A 613 4.13 23.01 6.49
C THR A 613 3.28 21.76 6.67
N SER A 614 2.47 21.73 7.74
CA SER A 614 1.66 20.56 8.11
C SER A 614 2.47 19.26 8.16
N GLY A 615 3.68 19.32 8.73
CA GLY A 615 4.60 18.18 8.82
C GLY A 615 5.35 17.85 7.52
N ARG A 616 5.03 18.46 6.38
CA ARG A 616 5.69 18.15 5.08
C ARG A 616 6.70 19.21 4.66
N TYR A 617 7.76 18.78 3.97
CA TYR A 617 8.75 19.62 3.30
C TYR A 617 8.99 19.14 1.87
N ASP A 618 9.25 20.06 0.95
CA ASP A 618 9.64 19.73 -0.42
C ASP A 618 10.40 20.90 -1.06
N VAL A 619 11.71 20.72 -1.23
CA VAL A 619 12.60 21.74 -1.77
C VAL A 619 13.53 21.16 -2.83
N THR A 620 13.64 21.86 -3.96
CA THR A 620 14.70 21.66 -4.95
C THR A 620 15.75 22.74 -4.77
N VAL A 621 17.01 22.34 -4.55
CA VAL A 621 18.17 23.23 -4.47
C VAL A 621 19.02 23.02 -5.71
N SER A 622 19.11 24.03 -6.58
CA SER A 622 19.98 24.03 -7.76
C SER A 622 21.19 24.93 -7.53
N GLY A 623 22.36 24.49 -7.98
CA GLY A 623 23.63 25.21 -7.85
C GLY A 623 24.41 25.31 -9.18
N PRO A 624 25.69 25.68 -9.14
CA PRO A 624 26.57 25.73 -10.31
C PRO A 624 26.73 24.35 -10.98
N ASP A 625 27.22 24.34 -12.22
CA ASP A 625 27.58 23.13 -12.98
C ASP A 625 26.46 22.08 -13.12
N GLY A 626 25.21 22.53 -13.09
CA GLY A 626 24.04 21.67 -13.19
C GLY A 626 23.75 20.84 -11.93
N PHE A 627 24.37 21.17 -10.80
CA PHE A 627 24.12 20.55 -9.50
C PHE A 627 22.65 20.72 -9.09
N LEU A 628 22.03 19.63 -8.63
CA LEU A 628 20.68 19.66 -8.07
C LEU A 628 20.53 18.63 -6.96
N ARG A 629 19.86 19.06 -5.88
CA ARG A 629 19.30 18.19 -4.84
C ARG A 629 17.81 18.46 -4.70
N ARG A 630 16.99 17.42 -4.57
CA ARG A 630 15.60 17.56 -4.10
C ARG A 630 15.47 16.81 -2.80
N LEU A 631 14.85 17.43 -1.80
CA LEU A 631 14.54 16.81 -0.51
C LEU A 631 13.04 17.00 -0.26
N ALA A 632 12.30 15.89 -0.26
CA ALA A 632 10.89 15.87 0.12
C ALA A 632 10.60 14.75 1.13
N GLY A 633 9.59 14.98 1.97
CA GLY A 633 9.09 13.97 2.91
C GLY A 633 8.30 14.59 4.06
N THR A 634 8.03 13.74 5.06
CA THR A 634 7.26 14.11 6.25
C THR A 634 8.15 14.07 7.50
N TYR A 635 7.93 15.03 8.39
CA TYR A 635 8.45 15.06 9.76
C TYR A 635 7.31 14.70 10.71
N TYR A 636 7.39 13.54 11.35
CA TYR A 636 6.34 13.05 12.24
C TYR A 636 6.39 13.63 13.66
N GLY A 637 7.45 14.36 14.01
CA GLY A 637 7.72 14.73 15.40
C GLY A 637 8.08 13.51 16.24
N HIS A 638 9.25 13.51 16.88
CA HIS A 638 9.51 12.52 17.92
C HIS A 638 8.48 12.73 19.05
N ARG A 639 7.62 11.73 19.30
CA ARG A 639 6.72 11.73 20.46
C ARG A 639 7.50 11.44 21.74
#